data_AF-A0A935NZ22-F1
#
_entry.id   AF-A0A935NZ22-F1
#
_cell.length_a   1.000
_cell.length_b   1.000
_cell.length_c   1.000
_cell.angle_alpha   90.00
_cell.angle_beta   90.00
_cell.angle_gamma   90.00
#
_symmetry.space_group_name_H-M   'P 1'
#
loop_
_entity.id
_entity.type
_entity.pdbx_description
1 polymer ?
#
loop_
_entity_poly.entity_id
_entity_poly.type
_entity_poly.pdbx_seq_one_letter_code
_entity_poly.pdbx_strand_id
1 'polypeptide(L)'
;MSKHGAGVGPALHLHLLAGGLSALAALVAAAGCEDSSTGVALQLNLDRPVDVAFTCYGGLRVTDGRPTGQVSDAVIESAQPLASCDLRAQPRPDADPVQPLPGGQEDLTAAGGAALSAASYFGLILQSGPGTVALAQFPAVRAAAYDGTDVTILDADPLTPGKNSISVGLQPVAIATDKTGCFAITANAGSCDLSSLDVNSALQLDGQAAVSRLTVKNGMGVELRARPAAIAMQPGPLFNELGAITAEPGDEIGRTCGAKPSGLAYVAYPSCNLVAAVDLSTGVISHGITFDAAGAATIVPGTAVTCPAEVSCGCSADVSCDGAMARSPGPAQLDLRRDLRLEANGTVLLDRRRLLIGSQSSRRLTVVELGADWKPQTQFQVTLAKDFRDKPAEDTLGVLDVSLSPQLGLGGQAGKVEDRVGPQAQFAYAVATDGSVRVAEVLNVLKECDTQVDPRTLVAETSVARLGCLPVGDPLTPARRPGATGPGIVLPGDGIPSAVNIVRIDALPQEMRTASPTKLIGVFGVVTSTNGGTFVVDIDDDDKADVEDAAAPLSIDLATTLPHQLRDQVSDRGAEPKVTTDTGTVNFLCNSTGPGIDAGGGLSGGARLAGAVNLLTLPEVIADVKRAIMPTMQHLLCTGSDATVPVPELSFAAPPEIRESRFPDTQRLKSVEDWRLVWEGSLSGDNLLSDINGPTIRSGTLSVAGGALKMIDRSRPFCAAGVESYDLVQLRGCDPQAPTAQCPLGTKCYVHPDTTTGAGSCLPEKTADQLAETCRDFLVSLRRYTVSEAKTGELTLLPRQRVLRSTPLGGCRTVDDCNTLARDEAKLIDEAHPSQSTATARYAYACEADPSRKDSATIKRCVMTCTRDADCESGSVCGDTNRCMEGVTPPAACVQSVQRYELRAGEAFTVLGTQSGYIHPVIKDPGSERCIVPDAANRNPLQIGRIPLTAPACGSAGDPNPCLTEVGHVEDAPLYQPGTCDVATPANALRHRDGVTGGPHGVLAKTPAIRFRGPGMTFHLVDPYYPGDVCRGDRKGPWRSDNSQTDRPAIPTAFTGFALTFRQGGGYAPLGLRTSSTVPVKVVRGPQQSIWIVDEGDYLSESSSLPSTRGKVFRIEGASINTVNVMQ
;
A
#
# COMPACT_ATOMS: atom_id res chain seq x y z
N MET A 1 28.42 -39.44 17.56
CA MET A 1 28.21 -40.68 18.35
C MET A 1 27.02 -40.48 19.28
N SER A 2 26.29 -41.57 19.55
CA SER A 2 24.87 -41.66 19.94
C SER A 2 24.56 -41.55 21.45
N LYS A 3 23.26 -41.31 21.77
CA LYS A 3 22.46 -41.68 22.98
C LYS A 3 22.51 -40.78 24.24
N HIS A 4 21.40 -40.14 24.65
CA HIS A 4 20.27 -40.57 25.55
C HIS A 4 20.69 -40.75 27.03
N GLY A 5 19.99 -40.29 28.09
CA GLY A 5 18.71 -39.61 28.30
C GLY A 5 18.35 -39.57 29.82
N ALA A 6 17.27 -38.84 30.19
CA ALA A 6 16.42 -38.87 31.40
C ALA A 6 17.03 -38.56 32.81
N GLY A 7 16.35 -37.90 33.77
CA GLY A 7 14.99 -37.38 33.87
C GLY A 7 14.63 -36.75 35.26
N VAL A 8 13.47 -36.06 35.28
CA VAL A 8 12.39 -35.94 36.31
C VAL A 8 12.64 -35.30 37.71
N GLY A 9 11.79 -34.31 38.07
CA GLY A 9 11.69 -33.60 39.38
C GLY A 9 10.91 -34.37 40.48
N PRO A 10 10.08 -33.75 41.38
CA PRO A 10 9.84 -32.32 41.67
C PRO A 10 9.71 -31.96 43.19
N ALA A 11 9.48 -30.67 43.45
CA ALA A 11 8.62 -30.04 44.50
C ALA A 11 8.92 -30.07 46.02
N LEU A 12 8.81 -28.85 46.58
CA LEU A 12 8.12 -28.42 47.83
C LEU A 12 8.88 -28.25 49.16
N HIS A 13 8.43 -27.19 49.86
CA HIS A 13 8.54 -26.80 51.28
C HIS A 13 9.69 -25.88 51.73
N LEU A 14 9.55 -24.99 52.71
CA LEU A 14 8.45 -24.29 53.43
C LEU A 14 9.12 -23.52 54.59
N HIS A 15 8.58 -22.34 54.93
CA HIS A 15 8.67 -21.59 56.20
C HIS A 15 10.03 -21.00 56.68
N LEU A 16 10.15 -19.70 57.01
CA LEU A 16 9.49 -18.79 57.97
C LEU A 16 10.40 -18.59 59.21
N LEU A 17 10.53 -17.33 59.65
CA LEU A 17 10.93 -16.77 60.96
C LEU A 17 11.85 -15.56 60.72
N ALA A 18 11.83 -14.41 61.38
CA ALA A 18 11.00 -13.71 62.38
C ALA A 18 11.97 -12.79 63.16
N GLY A 19 11.53 -11.60 63.57
CA GLY A 19 12.16 -10.78 64.61
C GLY A 19 12.76 -9.45 64.11
N GLY A 20 12.36 -8.27 64.59
CA GLY A 20 11.49 -7.95 65.71
C GLY A 20 11.13 -6.47 65.85
N LEU A 21 10.01 -6.24 66.56
CA LEU A 21 9.71 -5.26 67.64
C LEU A 21 10.73 -4.14 67.90
N SER A 22 10.43 -2.87 68.22
CA SER A 22 9.29 -2.10 68.75
C SER A 22 9.68 -0.60 68.63
N ALA A 23 8.85 0.45 68.64
CA ALA A 23 7.87 0.82 69.65
C ALA A 23 6.95 1.99 69.21
N LEU A 24 5.77 2.01 69.83
CA LEU A 24 4.63 2.94 69.78
C LEU A 24 4.92 4.42 70.10
N ALA A 25 4.14 5.32 69.46
CA ALA A 25 3.39 6.39 70.14
C ALA A 25 2.17 6.83 69.28
N ALA A 26 1.05 7.12 69.95
CA ALA A 26 -0.32 7.22 69.43
C ALA A 26 -0.80 8.66 69.15
N LEU A 27 -1.78 8.87 68.24
CA LEU A 27 -3.17 9.34 68.52
C LEU A 27 -3.95 9.75 67.23
N VAL A 28 -5.08 9.08 66.99
CA VAL A 28 -6.44 9.58 66.68
C VAL A 28 -6.70 10.56 65.49
N ALA A 29 -7.51 10.02 64.56
CA ALA A 29 -8.58 10.64 63.75
C ALA A 29 -8.27 11.62 62.60
N ALA A 30 -8.33 11.08 61.37
CA ALA A 30 -9.12 11.67 60.29
C ALA A 30 -9.52 10.55 59.32
N ALA A 31 -10.81 10.21 59.28
CA ALA A 31 -11.40 9.46 58.18
C ALA A 31 -11.53 10.42 56.98
N GLY A 32 -10.48 10.53 56.19
CA GLY A 32 -10.55 11.06 54.83
C GLY A 32 -10.78 9.89 53.88
N CYS A 33 -11.80 9.98 53.02
CA CYS A 33 -11.94 9.09 51.88
C CYS A 33 -10.75 9.35 50.94
N GLU A 34 -9.66 8.59 51.06
CA GLU A 34 -8.68 8.46 49.99
C GLU A 34 -9.26 7.49 48.97
N ASP A 35 -10.03 8.04 48.04
CA ASP A 35 -10.25 7.40 46.75
C ASP A 35 -8.90 7.39 46.03
N SER A 36 -8.12 6.32 46.25
CA SER A 36 -6.90 6.02 45.51
C SER A 36 -7.26 5.44 44.14
N SER A 37 -8.21 6.09 43.44
CA SER A 37 -8.21 6.02 42.00
C SER A 37 -6.92 6.70 41.57
N THR A 38 -5.92 5.91 41.17
CA THR A 38 -4.85 6.37 40.28
C THR A 38 -5.56 6.98 39.07
N GLY A 39 -5.78 8.30 39.12
CA GLY A 39 -6.38 9.03 38.02
C GLY A 39 -5.49 8.75 36.83
N VAL A 40 -6.03 7.98 35.87
CA VAL A 40 -5.40 7.84 34.56
C VAL A 40 -5.22 9.27 34.08
N ALA A 41 -3.97 9.70 33.92
CA ALA A 41 -3.69 11.02 33.38
C ALA A 41 -4.50 11.17 32.09
N LEU A 42 -5.43 12.11 32.06
CA LEU A 42 -6.26 12.37 30.89
C LEU A 42 -5.31 12.66 29.73
N GLN A 43 -5.21 11.71 28.80
CA GLN A 43 -4.44 11.86 27.58
C GLN A 43 -5.21 12.85 26.69
N LEU A 44 -4.94 14.14 26.89
CA LEU A 44 -5.52 15.23 26.11
C LEU A 44 -4.88 15.21 24.72
N ASN A 45 -5.64 14.82 23.70
CA ASN A 45 -5.19 14.82 22.31
C ASN A 45 -5.53 16.16 21.64
N LEU A 46 -4.84 16.49 20.55
CA LEU A 46 -5.20 17.64 19.70
C LEU A 46 -6.59 17.42 19.08
N ASP A 47 -7.36 18.49 18.89
CA ASP A 47 -8.69 18.40 18.29
C ASP A 47 -8.67 18.79 16.80
N ARG A 48 -8.59 17.76 15.94
CA ARG A 48 -8.53 17.88 14.49
C ARG A 48 -7.43 18.84 14.02
N PRO A 49 -6.16 18.50 14.30
CA PRO A 49 -5.05 19.27 13.75
C PRO A 49 -5.08 19.17 12.21
N VAL A 50 -4.90 20.30 11.53
CA VAL A 50 -4.99 20.36 10.04
C VAL A 50 -3.75 20.93 9.37
N ASP A 51 -2.94 21.69 10.11
CA ASP A 51 -1.74 22.34 9.58
C ASP A 51 -0.77 22.75 10.69
N VAL A 52 0.48 23.05 10.34
CA VAL A 52 1.52 23.50 11.29
C VAL A 52 2.37 24.60 10.66
N ALA A 53 2.66 25.65 11.41
CA ALA A 53 3.66 26.66 11.07
C ALA A 53 4.79 26.71 12.10
N PHE A 54 5.91 27.33 11.74
CA PHE A 54 7.10 27.37 12.61
C PHE A 54 7.59 28.80 12.84
N THR A 55 8.09 29.06 14.03
CA THR A 55 8.76 30.31 14.38
C THR A 55 9.97 30.05 15.29
N CYS A 56 10.84 31.05 15.43
CA CYS A 56 11.96 31.06 16.35
C CYS A 56 11.71 32.09 17.45
N TYR A 57 11.89 31.72 18.71
CA TYR A 57 11.67 32.64 19.84
C TYR A 57 12.69 32.39 20.96
N GLY A 58 13.12 33.48 21.60
CA GLY A 58 14.00 33.47 22.78
C GLY A 58 14.82 34.75 22.88
N GLY A 59 15.95 34.69 23.58
CA GLY A 59 16.87 35.82 23.72
C GLY A 59 17.35 36.38 22.37
N LEU A 60 17.29 37.71 22.25
CA LEU A 60 17.66 38.50 21.09
C LEU A 60 18.38 39.77 21.53
N ARG A 61 19.57 40.00 21.01
CA ARG A 61 20.26 41.29 21.04
C ARG A 61 19.77 42.14 19.86
N VAL A 62 19.27 43.33 20.15
CA VAL A 62 18.70 44.25 19.16
C VAL A 62 19.84 45.00 18.47
N THR A 63 20.34 44.42 17.38
CA THR A 63 21.43 44.98 16.58
C THR A 63 20.94 45.92 15.48
N ASP A 64 19.63 46.06 15.30
CA ASP A 64 19.00 46.78 14.17
C ASP A 64 19.42 46.21 12.80
N GLY A 65 19.62 44.89 12.74
CA GLY A 65 20.03 44.18 11.52
C GLY A 65 21.53 44.23 11.23
N ARG A 66 22.36 44.78 12.15
CA ARG A 66 23.82 44.70 12.03
C ARG A 66 24.28 43.24 12.20
N PRO A 67 25.29 42.79 11.43
CA PRO A 67 25.78 41.41 11.47
C PRO A 67 26.49 41.04 12.76
N THR A 68 26.94 42.02 13.55
CA THR A 68 27.56 41.83 14.85
C THR A 68 26.93 42.75 15.87
N GLY A 69 26.47 42.19 16.98
CA GLY A 69 25.99 42.97 18.11
C GLY A 69 27.10 43.72 18.85
N GLN A 70 26.75 44.85 19.45
CA GLN A 70 27.58 45.54 20.44
C GLN A 70 27.07 45.21 21.84
N VAL A 71 27.97 45.14 22.83
CA VAL A 71 27.60 44.85 24.23
C VAL A 71 26.56 45.84 24.77
N SER A 72 26.54 47.08 24.28
CA SER A 72 25.57 48.12 24.63
C SER A 72 24.18 47.92 24.02
N ASP A 73 24.03 47.04 23.03
CA ASP A 73 22.74 46.76 22.42
C ASP A 73 21.80 46.11 23.44
N ALA A 74 20.51 46.46 23.37
CA ALA A 74 19.51 45.89 24.26
C ALA A 74 19.37 44.39 24.01
N VAL A 75 19.23 43.60 25.08
CA VAL A 75 18.91 42.18 24.99
C VAL A 75 17.50 41.97 25.53
N ILE A 76 16.63 41.37 24.72
CA ILE A 76 15.22 41.12 25.00
C ILE A 76 14.87 39.66 24.72
N GLU A 77 13.72 39.16 25.19
CA GLU A 77 13.13 37.95 24.61
C GLU A 77 12.14 38.36 23.53
N SER A 78 12.30 37.80 22.33
CA SER A 78 11.41 38.12 21.21
C SER A 78 11.37 37.01 20.18
N ALA A 79 10.29 36.99 19.41
CA ALA A 79 10.18 36.24 18.17
C ALA A 79 11.16 36.79 17.14
N GLN A 80 11.67 35.89 16.31
CA GLN A 80 12.73 36.14 15.37
C GLN A 80 12.45 35.35 14.09
N PRO A 81 13.05 35.74 12.94
CA PRO A 81 12.94 34.93 11.74
C PRO A 81 13.40 33.50 12.02
N LEU A 82 12.74 32.50 11.42
CA LEU A 82 13.08 31.08 11.61
C LEU A 82 14.58 30.81 11.41
N ALA A 83 15.18 31.59 10.52
CA ALA A 83 16.58 31.56 10.22
C ALA A 83 17.52 31.74 11.43
N SER A 84 17.07 32.47 12.45
CA SER A 84 17.82 32.67 13.69
C SER A 84 18.05 31.36 14.44
N CYS A 85 17.06 30.47 14.44
CA CYS A 85 17.18 29.15 15.05
C CYS A 85 17.93 28.17 14.13
N ASP A 86 17.76 28.27 12.81
CA ASP A 86 18.46 27.39 11.86
C ASP A 86 19.99 27.55 11.96
N LEU A 87 20.52 28.77 12.06
CA LEU A 87 21.96 28.97 12.28
C LEU A 87 22.44 28.38 13.58
N ARG A 88 21.66 28.62 14.65
CA ARG A 88 22.03 28.17 15.99
C ARG A 88 22.20 26.64 16.03
N ALA A 89 21.42 25.96 15.20
CA ALA A 89 21.44 24.52 15.11
C ALA A 89 22.46 23.94 14.13
N GLN A 90 23.24 24.75 13.41
CA GLN A 90 24.24 24.23 12.46
C GLN A 90 25.42 23.52 13.14
N PRO A 91 26.12 22.61 12.43
CA PRO A 91 27.33 21.98 12.94
C PRO A 91 28.46 23.00 13.15
N ARG A 92 29.05 22.99 14.35
CA ARG A 92 30.33 23.65 14.60
C ARG A 92 31.43 22.83 13.94
N PRO A 93 32.25 23.40 13.04
CA PRO A 93 33.47 22.74 12.60
C PRO A 93 34.37 22.53 13.83
N ASP A 94 34.79 21.30 14.10
CA ASP A 94 35.62 20.94 15.27
C ASP A 94 36.97 21.71 15.33
N ALA A 95 37.34 22.40 14.26
CA ALA A 95 38.60 23.13 14.11
C ALA A 95 38.54 24.65 14.37
N ASP A 96 37.34 25.25 14.51
CA ASP A 96 37.22 26.70 14.78
C ASP A 96 36.32 26.97 16.00
N PRO A 97 36.89 27.25 17.19
CA PRO A 97 36.13 27.51 18.40
C PRO A 97 35.34 28.84 18.37
N VAL A 98 35.48 29.65 17.32
CA VAL A 98 34.80 30.94 17.15
C VAL A 98 34.03 30.94 15.83
N GLN A 99 33.07 30.03 15.65
CA GLN A 99 32.01 30.37 14.70
C GLN A 99 31.21 31.55 15.26
N PRO A 100 31.00 32.63 14.49
CA PRO A 100 30.21 33.76 14.93
C PRO A 100 28.79 33.25 15.22
N LEU A 101 28.34 33.44 16.46
CA LEU A 101 26.93 33.37 16.79
C LEU A 101 26.16 34.27 15.80
N PRO A 102 24.91 33.91 15.42
CA PRO A 102 24.09 34.76 14.57
C PRO A 102 24.11 36.20 15.08
N GLY A 103 24.19 37.19 14.19
CA GLY A 103 24.04 38.58 14.58
C GLY A 103 22.74 38.77 15.37
N GLY A 104 22.84 39.22 16.62
CA GLY A 104 21.70 39.29 17.54
C GLY A 104 21.57 38.12 18.52
N GLN A 105 22.45 37.11 18.49
CA GLN A 105 22.47 36.01 19.45
C GLN A 105 23.77 35.96 20.28
N GLU A 106 24.61 36.98 20.17
CA GLU A 106 25.86 37.07 20.91
C GLU A 106 25.62 37.60 22.33
N ASP A 107 26.33 37.01 23.31
CA ASP A 107 26.38 37.48 24.70
C ASP A 107 24.99 37.80 25.30
N LEU A 108 24.06 36.84 25.31
CA LEU A 108 22.65 37.02 25.75
C LEU A 108 22.47 37.25 27.27
N THR A 109 23.42 37.92 27.93
CA THR A 109 23.29 38.37 29.32
C THR A 109 22.51 39.69 29.34
N ALA A 110 21.39 39.71 30.05
CA ALA A 110 20.60 40.92 30.26
C ALA A 110 21.41 41.94 31.10
N ALA A 111 20.99 43.22 31.09
CA ALA A 111 21.64 44.33 31.81
C ALA A 111 21.69 44.18 33.36
N GLY A 112 21.24 43.04 33.91
CA GLY A 112 21.35 42.64 35.32
C GLY A 112 22.10 41.33 35.57
N GLY A 113 22.79 40.76 34.57
CA GLY A 113 23.59 39.55 34.69
C GLY A 113 22.82 38.22 34.61
N ALA A 114 21.49 38.25 34.51
CA ALA A 114 20.69 37.06 34.22
C ALA A 114 20.88 36.65 32.75
N ALA A 115 21.22 35.39 32.50
CA ALA A 115 21.25 34.83 31.15
C ALA A 115 19.81 34.64 30.66
N LEU A 116 19.49 35.17 29.48
CA LEU A 116 18.20 34.90 28.83
C LEU A 116 18.15 33.47 28.29
N SER A 117 16.94 32.97 28.10
CA SER A 117 16.71 31.70 27.43
C SER A 117 17.27 31.77 26.01
N ALA A 118 17.94 30.70 25.59
CA ALA A 118 18.49 30.66 24.26
C ALA A 118 17.40 30.30 23.24
N ALA A 119 17.47 30.88 22.04
CA ALA A 119 16.43 30.74 21.02
C ALA A 119 16.08 29.27 20.75
N SER A 120 14.78 28.99 20.69
CA SER A 120 14.18 27.67 20.47
C SER A 120 13.14 27.76 19.35
N TYR A 121 12.87 26.61 18.73
CA TYR A 121 11.79 26.53 17.76
C TYR A 121 10.45 26.37 18.44
N PHE A 122 9.43 26.91 17.80
CA PHE A 122 8.04 26.73 18.17
C PHE A 122 7.22 26.27 16.97
N GLY A 123 6.53 25.14 17.12
CA GLY A 123 5.49 24.66 16.23
C GLY A 123 4.14 25.24 16.64
N LEU A 124 3.44 25.82 15.69
CA LEU A 124 2.11 26.42 15.83
C LEU A 124 1.11 25.50 15.15
N ILE A 125 0.47 24.63 15.92
CA ILE A 125 -0.38 23.54 15.41
C ILE A 125 -1.82 24.03 15.33
N LEU A 126 -2.35 24.11 14.11
CA LEU A 126 -3.68 24.62 13.85
C LEU A 126 -4.76 23.55 14.06
N GLN A 127 -5.74 23.83 14.91
CA GLN A 127 -6.84 22.94 15.26
C GLN A 127 -8.16 23.45 14.68
N SER A 128 -8.68 22.75 13.68
CA SER A 128 -9.86 23.20 12.93
C SER A 128 -11.18 23.08 13.71
N GLY A 129 -11.29 22.05 14.56
CA GLY A 129 -12.47 21.77 15.38
C GLY A 129 -12.79 22.91 16.35
N PRO A 130 -11.88 23.27 17.26
CA PRO A 130 -12.07 24.35 18.23
C PRO A 130 -11.77 25.74 17.65
N GLY A 131 -11.08 25.83 16.51
CA GLY A 131 -10.70 27.13 15.93
C GLY A 131 -9.49 27.78 16.62
N THR A 132 -8.53 26.97 17.05
CA THR A 132 -7.43 27.39 17.92
C THR A 132 -6.06 26.98 17.39
N VAL A 133 -4.99 27.51 17.99
CA VAL A 133 -3.59 27.13 17.75
C VAL A 133 -2.98 26.58 19.04
N ALA A 134 -2.46 25.36 18.98
CA ALA A 134 -1.63 24.78 20.04
C ALA A 134 -0.15 25.07 19.81
N LEU A 135 0.63 25.12 20.89
CA LEU A 135 2.05 25.49 20.86
C LEU A 135 2.91 24.28 21.24
N ALA A 136 3.94 24.02 20.44
CA ALA A 136 4.94 23.00 20.71
C ALA A 136 6.34 23.62 20.70
N GLN A 137 7.10 23.50 21.78
CA GLN A 137 8.48 23.97 21.88
C GLN A 137 9.46 22.82 21.64
N PHE A 138 10.55 23.10 20.92
CA PHE A 138 11.68 22.19 20.80
C PHE A 138 13.01 22.95 20.67
N PRO A 139 14.11 22.41 21.21
CA PRO A 139 15.38 23.13 21.29
C PRO A 139 15.96 23.37 19.90
N ALA A 140 16.66 24.50 19.71
CA ALA A 140 17.40 24.77 18.48
C ALA A 140 18.79 24.11 18.48
N VAL A 141 18.80 22.80 18.32
CA VAL A 141 19.99 21.94 18.26
C VAL A 141 20.03 21.20 16.92
N ARG A 142 21.19 20.65 16.55
CA ARG A 142 21.38 19.87 15.32
C ARG A 142 20.33 18.76 15.16
N ALA A 143 19.93 18.48 13.92
CA ALA A 143 19.08 17.34 13.57
C ALA A 143 19.53 16.01 14.22
N ALA A 144 20.84 15.73 14.23
CA ALA A 144 21.41 14.52 14.84
C ALA A 144 21.40 14.50 16.38
N ALA A 145 21.11 15.62 17.04
CA ALA A 145 21.07 15.74 18.50
C ALA A 145 19.66 15.48 19.08
N TYR A 146 18.63 15.38 18.22
CA TYR A 146 17.28 15.03 18.68
C TYR A 146 17.19 13.53 18.99
N ASP A 147 16.54 13.19 20.10
CA ASP A 147 16.41 11.82 20.61
C ASP A 147 14.99 11.25 20.53
N GLY A 148 14.01 12.07 20.12
CA GLY A 148 12.60 11.67 20.03
C GLY A 148 11.73 12.13 21.20
N THR A 149 12.32 12.80 22.21
CA THR A 149 11.62 13.32 23.39
C THR A 149 11.74 14.84 23.57
N ASP A 150 12.36 15.53 22.61
CA ASP A 150 12.73 16.95 22.72
C ASP A 150 11.57 17.94 22.50
N VAL A 151 10.38 17.45 22.14
CA VAL A 151 9.22 18.28 21.85
C VAL A 151 8.29 18.35 23.07
N THR A 152 8.04 19.57 23.55
CA THR A 152 7.14 19.83 24.68
C THR A 152 5.93 20.63 24.22
N ILE A 153 4.72 20.15 24.51
CA ILE A 153 3.49 20.92 24.27
C ILE A 153 3.32 21.93 25.40
N LEU A 154 3.12 23.20 25.05
CA LEU A 154 2.93 24.28 25.99
C LEU A 154 1.43 24.52 26.23
N ASP A 155 1.08 24.82 27.47
CA ASP A 155 -0.25 25.29 27.84
C ASP A 155 -0.32 26.81 27.62
N ALA A 156 -1.21 27.27 26.74
CA ALA A 156 -1.36 28.69 26.47
C ALA A 156 -2.06 29.47 27.59
N ASP A 157 -2.71 28.78 28.54
CA ASP A 157 -3.26 29.40 29.75
C ASP A 157 -2.75 28.67 31.01
N PRO A 158 -1.74 29.22 31.70
CA PRO A 158 -1.18 28.63 32.91
C PRO A 158 -2.17 28.47 34.07
N LEU A 159 -3.30 29.19 34.04
CA LEU A 159 -4.28 29.21 35.12
C LEU A 159 -5.37 28.13 34.97
N THR A 160 -5.48 27.54 33.77
CA THR A 160 -6.48 26.50 33.49
C THR A 160 -5.77 25.23 33.03
N PRO A 161 -5.21 24.39 33.92
CA PRO A 161 -4.43 23.21 33.49
C PRO A 161 -5.17 22.35 32.45
N GLY A 162 -4.65 22.25 31.22
CA GLY A 162 -5.41 21.57 30.16
C GLY A 162 -4.89 21.60 28.72
N LYS A 163 -3.66 22.05 28.43
CA LYS A 163 -3.19 22.32 27.05
C LYS A 163 -4.13 23.30 26.33
N ASN A 164 -4.41 24.44 26.95
CA ASN A 164 -5.21 25.47 26.31
C ASN A 164 -4.53 25.94 25.04
N SER A 165 -5.37 26.31 24.09
CA SER A 165 -4.95 26.73 22.76
C SER A 165 -5.51 28.11 22.48
N ILE A 166 -4.83 28.84 21.59
CA ILE A 166 -5.14 30.25 21.34
C ILE A 166 -6.21 30.34 20.27
N SER A 167 -7.36 30.94 20.57
CA SER A 167 -8.45 31.11 19.60
C SER A 167 -8.03 32.04 18.46
N VAL A 168 -8.12 31.55 17.22
CA VAL A 168 -7.71 32.30 16.02
C VAL A 168 -8.85 32.57 15.06
N GLY A 169 -9.92 31.77 15.04
CA GLY A 169 -11.05 32.00 14.13
C GLY A 169 -11.94 30.77 13.99
N LEU A 170 -12.99 30.88 13.18
CA LEU A 170 -13.90 29.76 12.94
C LEU A 170 -13.39 28.89 11.78
N GLN A 171 -13.29 27.58 12.02
CA GLN A 171 -12.86 26.57 11.04
C GLN A 171 -11.59 27.00 10.26
N PRO A 172 -10.47 27.22 10.95
CA PRO A 172 -9.22 27.54 10.27
C PRO A 172 -8.72 26.30 9.49
N VAL A 173 -8.19 26.55 8.29
CA VAL A 173 -7.81 25.50 7.33
C VAL A 173 -6.32 25.49 6.99
N ALA A 174 -5.61 26.60 7.21
CA ALA A 174 -4.19 26.70 6.96
C ALA A 174 -3.55 27.77 7.85
N ILE A 175 -2.26 27.60 8.18
CA ILE A 175 -1.48 28.55 8.97
C ILE A 175 -0.09 28.75 8.34
N ALA A 176 0.43 29.97 8.37
CA ALA A 176 1.80 30.26 7.96
C ALA A 176 2.40 31.39 8.80
N THR A 177 3.72 31.40 8.96
CA THR A 177 4.42 32.45 9.71
C THR A 177 4.90 33.54 8.78
N ASP A 178 4.90 34.77 9.27
CA ASP A 178 5.40 35.91 8.54
C ASP A 178 6.92 35.88 8.32
N LYS A 179 7.39 36.66 7.34
CA LYS A 179 8.80 36.66 6.95
C LYS A 179 9.76 37.05 8.09
N THR A 180 9.23 37.72 9.12
CA THR A 180 9.98 38.11 10.32
C THR A 180 9.90 37.11 11.45
N GLY A 181 9.03 36.09 11.36
CA GLY A 181 8.76 35.16 12.46
C GLY A 181 7.86 35.71 13.57
N CYS A 182 7.51 37.00 13.52
CA CYS A 182 6.82 37.70 14.60
C CYS A 182 5.31 37.43 14.64
N PHE A 183 4.71 37.09 13.49
CA PHE A 183 3.28 36.85 13.39
C PHE A 183 2.99 35.53 12.72
N ALA A 184 1.95 34.85 13.18
CA ALA A 184 1.37 33.70 12.49
C ALA A 184 0.01 34.08 11.91
N ILE A 185 -0.20 33.76 10.64
CA ILE A 185 -1.41 34.10 9.89
C ILE A 185 -2.23 32.84 9.65
N THR A 186 -3.50 32.85 10.07
CA THR A 186 -4.42 31.75 9.84
C THR A 186 -5.44 32.11 8.76
N ALA A 187 -5.73 31.17 7.88
CA ALA A 187 -6.82 31.24 6.92
C ALA A 187 -8.08 30.62 7.52
N ASN A 188 -9.10 31.45 7.80
CA ASN A 188 -10.30 31.00 8.51
C ASN A 188 -11.47 30.81 7.53
N ALA A 189 -11.74 29.57 7.13
CA ALA A 189 -12.81 29.27 6.19
C ALA A 189 -14.20 29.56 6.77
N GLY A 190 -14.39 29.40 8.08
CA GLY A 190 -15.67 29.62 8.75
C GLY A 190 -16.03 31.10 8.94
N SER A 191 -15.02 31.97 9.12
CA SER A 191 -15.21 33.42 9.29
C SER A 191 -14.86 34.26 8.05
N CYS A 192 -14.38 33.61 6.97
CA CYS A 192 -14.03 34.20 5.68
C CYS A 192 -13.03 35.36 5.77
N ASP A 193 -12.07 35.23 6.66
CA ASP A 193 -11.05 36.22 6.95
C ASP A 193 -9.70 35.55 7.22
N LEU A 194 -8.71 36.39 7.47
CA LEU A 194 -7.45 35.96 8.05
C LEU A 194 -7.40 36.44 9.51
N SER A 195 -6.64 35.74 10.33
CA SER A 195 -6.25 36.24 11.66
C SER A 195 -4.73 36.29 11.78
N SER A 196 -4.23 37.30 12.48
CA SER A 196 -2.82 37.43 12.84
C SER A 196 -2.65 37.21 14.34
N LEU A 197 -1.88 36.20 14.70
CA LEU A 197 -1.44 35.90 16.06
C LEU A 197 -0.04 36.51 16.27
N ASP A 198 0.12 37.39 17.26
CA ASP A 198 1.43 37.91 17.67
C ASP A 198 2.17 36.87 18.52
N VAL A 199 3.29 36.35 17.99
CA VAL A 199 4.07 35.28 18.61
C VAL A 199 4.66 35.71 19.94
N ASN A 200 5.05 36.98 20.12
CA ASN A 200 5.59 37.44 21.40
C ASN A 200 4.54 37.35 22.50
N SER A 201 3.35 37.84 22.21
CA SER A 201 2.22 37.79 23.16
C SER A 201 1.76 36.36 23.43
N ALA A 202 1.91 35.45 22.48
CA ALA A 202 1.53 34.05 22.61
C ALA A 202 2.49 33.26 23.53
N LEU A 203 3.76 33.67 23.60
CA LEU A 203 4.81 32.97 24.35
C LEU A 203 5.17 33.67 25.68
N GLN A 204 4.69 34.89 25.92
CA GLN A 204 4.76 35.55 27.22
C GLN A 204 3.69 34.99 28.16
N LEU A 205 4.12 34.15 29.11
CA LEU A 205 3.24 33.39 30.03
C LEU A 205 2.36 34.26 30.96
N ASP A 206 2.63 35.56 31.06
CA ASP A 206 1.88 36.51 31.89
C ASP A 206 0.85 37.36 31.12
N GLY A 207 0.82 37.24 29.79
CA GLY A 207 -0.04 38.01 28.89
C GLY A 207 -1.16 37.20 28.25
N GLN A 208 -2.24 37.87 27.83
CA GLN A 208 -3.19 37.29 26.88
C GLN A 208 -2.61 37.37 25.47
N ALA A 209 -2.63 36.25 24.75
CA ALA A 209 -2.22 36.21 23.35
C ALA A 209 -3.03 37.21 22.51
N ALA A 210 -2.33 38.11 21.82
CA ALA A 210 -2.91 39.12 20.97
C ALA A 210 -3.22 38.52 19.59
N VAL A 211 -4.51 38.37 19.32
CA VAL A 211 -5.05 37.93 18.03
C VAL A 211 -5.83 39.07 17.41
N SER A 212 -5.50 39.43 16.17
CA SER A 212 -6.18 40.47 15.41
C SER A 212 -6.78 39.92 14.13
N ARG A 213 -8.01 40.34 13.82
CA ARG A 213 -8.65 40.03 12.54
C ARG A 213 -7.99 40.85 11.43
N LEU A 214 -7.60 40.19 10.35
CA LEU A 214 -7.06 40.80 9.14
C LEU A 214 -8.08 40.68 8.00
N THR A 215 -8.83 41.76 7.79
CA THR A 215 -9.81 41.85 6.70
C THR A 215 -9.10 42.01 5.35
N VAL A 216 -9.35 41.07 4.43
CA VAL A 216 -8.81 41.14 3.06
C VAL A 216 -9.66 42.07 2.21
N LYS A 217 -9.02 43.01 1.52
CA LYS A 217 -9.67 44.01 0.65
C LYS A 217 -9.04 44.00 -0.74
N ASN A 218 -9.83 44.17 -1.78
CA ASN A 218 -9.27 44.38 -3.12
C ASN A 218 -8.53 45.74 -3.23
N GLY A 219 -7.88 45.99 -4.36
CA GLY A 219 -7.13 47.23 -4.59
C GLY A 219 -7.99 48.51 -4.61
N MET A 220 -9.32 48.38 -4.62
CA MET A 220 -10.27 49.50 -4.48
C MET A 220 -10.75 49.69 -3.03
N GLY A 221 -10.28 48.86 -2.08
CA GLY A 221 -10.68 48.91 -0.67
C GLY A 221 -11.97 48.14 -0.33
N VAL A 222 -12.55 47.40 -1.28
CA VAL A 222 -13.75 46.59 -1.06
C VAL A 222 -13.35 45.28 -0.37
N GLU A 223 -14.02 44.95 0.74
CA GLU A 223 -13.82 43.70 1.48
C GLU A 223 -14.13 42.47 0.63
N LEU A 224 -13.23 41.50 0.66
CA LEU A 224 -13.42 40.20 0.02
C LEU A 224 -14.14 39.25 0.99
N ARG A 225 -15.37 38.85 0.66
CA ARG A 225 -16.21 37.98 1.50
C ARG A 225 -16.30 36.56 0.93
N ALA A 226 -15.15 35.94 0.72
CA ALA A 226 -15.01 34.60 0.18
C ALA A 226 -14.22 33.72 1.15
N ARG A 227 -14.48 32.41 1.18
CA ARG A 227 -13.78 31.49 2.07
C ARG A 227 -12.35 31.25 1.58
N PRO A 228 -11.32 31.49 2.40
CA PRO A 228 -9.97 31.06 2.08
C PRO A 228 -9.86 29.53 2.24
N ALA A 229 -9.08 28.89 1.36
CA ALA A 229 -8.83 27.44 1.38
C ALA A 229 -7.38 27.05 1.66
N ALA A 230 -6.43 27.91 1.29
CA ALA A 230 -5.01 27.72 1.53
C ALA A 230 -4.31 29.07 1.66
N ILE A 231 -3.17 29.06 2.35
CA ILE A 231 -2.26 30.21 2.46
C ILE A 231 -0.82 29.74 2.23
N ALA A 232 -0.06 30.51 1.45
CA ALA A 232 1.38 30.37 1.33
C ALA A 232 2.01 31.75 1.55
N MET A 233 3.11 31.82 2.29
CA MET A 233 3.67 33.08 2.76
C MET A 233 5.08 33.31 2.25
N GLN A 234 5.38 34.57 1.93
CA GLN A 234 6.74 35.02 1.65
C GLN A 234 7.69 34.50 2.75
N PRO A 235 8.67 33.64 2.43
CA PRO A 235 9.64 33.18 3.40
C PRO A 235 10.52 34.33 3.87
N GLY A 236 10.98 34.21 5.11
CA GLY A 236 11.99 35.10 5.69
C GLY A 236 13.39 34.93 5.06
N PRO A 237 14.43 35.40 5.76
CA PRO A 237 15.81 35.16 5.36
C PRO A 237 16.03 33.65 5.21
N LEU A 238 16.77 33.28 4.17
CA LEU A 238 17.13 31.88 3.93
C LEU A 238 18.63 31.68 4.14
N PHE A 239 18.98 30.47 4.53
CA PHE A 239 20.35 29.97 4.47
C PHE A 239 20.66 29.45 3.10
N ASN A 240 21.87 29.75 2.64
CA ASN A 240 22.52 28.97 1.61
C ASN A 240 23.45 27.93 2.25
N GLU A 241 23.93 27.04 1.38
CA GLU A 241 24.89 25.98 1.68
C GLU A 241 26.24 26.48 2.21
N LEU A 242 26.56 27.76 2.02
CA LEU A 242 27.81 28.39 2.47
C LEU A 242 27.67 29.07 3.83
N GLY A 243 26.52 28.93 4.50
CA GLY A 243 26.25 29.53 5.81
C GLY A 243 26.03 31.04 5.79
N ALA A 244 25.92 31.67 4.61
CA ALA A 244 25.61 33.09 4.52
C ALA A 244 24.09 33.34 4.61
N ILE A 245 23.69 34.34 5.39
CA ILE A 245 22.31 34.82 5.43
C ILE A 245 22.11 35.80 4.28
N THR A 246 21.07 35.60 3.48
CA THR A 246 20.53 36.68 2.65
C THR A 246 19.22 37.17 3.25
N ALA A 247 19.26 38.33 3.88
CA ALA A 247 18.08 39.03 4.36
C ALA A 247 17.71 40.14 3.37
N GLU A 248 16.41 40.30 3.13
CA GLU A 248 15.89 41.54 2.52
C GLU A 248 15.76 42.61 3.63
N PRO A 249 15.83 43.91 3.29
CA PRO A 249 15.69 44.97 4.29
C PRO A 249 14.39 44.82 5.09
N GLY A 250 14.51 44.77 6.42
CA GLY A 250 13.40 44.60 7.37
C GLY A 250 13.27 43.19 7.94
N ASP A 251 13.93 42.18 7.37
CA ASP A 251 13.84 40.78 7.82
C ASP A 251 15.13 40.29 8.48
N GLU A 252 16.09 41.19 8.70
CA GLU A 252 17.38 40.85 9.30
C GLU A 252 17.21 40.36 10.76
N ILE A 253 18.04 39.40 11.16
CA ILE A 253 18.14 38.96 12.56
C ILE A 253 18.65 40.15 13.41
N GLY A 254 18.14 40.26 14.63
CA GLY A 254 18.51 41.35 15.55
C GLY A 254 17.62 42.59 15.44
N ARG A 255 16.48 42.52 14.75
CA ARG A 255 15.43 43.55 14.79
C ARG A 255 14.30 43.16 15.74
N THR A 256 13.69 44.16 16.37
CA THR A 256 12.47 43.97 17.15
C THR A 256 11.27 43.72 16.24
N CYS A 257 10.30 42.94 16.73
CA CYS A 257 9.06 42.74 16.04
C CYS A 257 8.29 44.06 15.83
N GLY A 258 7.78 44.24 14.62
CA GLY A 258 6.88 45.35 14.30
C GLY A 258 5.51 45.18 14.94
N ALA A 259 4.72 46.26 14.97
CA ALA A 259 3.36 46.23 15.52
C ALA A 259 2.32 45.56 14.60
N LYS A 260 2.71 45.17 13.38
CA LYS A 260 1.84 44.58 12.36
C LYS A 260 2.60 43.48 11.61
N PRO A 261 1.90 42.46 11.09
CA PRO A 261 2.50 41.47 10.21
C PRO A 261 3.02 42.10 8.92
N SER A 262 4.04 41.49 8.33
CA SER A 262 4.75 42.03 7.16
C SER A 262 4.94 41.00 6.05
N GLY A 263 5.17 41.49 4.82
CA GLY A 263 5.34 40.65 3.62
C GLY A 263 4.05 40.38 2.86
N LEU A 264 4.17 39.54 1.83
CA LEU A 264 3.04 39.08 1.02
C LEU A 264 2.57 37.68 1.44
N ALA A 265 1.26 37.51 1.53
CA ALA A 265 0.60 36.21 1.63
C ALA A 265 -0.20 35.92 0.37
N TYR A 266 -0.05 34.72 -0.17
CA TYR A 266 -0.86 34.17 -1.24
C TYR A 266 -2.00 33.36 -0.65
N VAL A 267 -3.23 33.76 -0.94
CA VAL A 267 -4.44 33.13 -0.36
C VAL A 267 -5.33 32.61 -1.48
N ALA A 268 -5.69 31.33 -1.43
CA ALA A 268 -6.59 30.70 -2.40
C ALA A 268 -8.06 30.88 -1.99
N TYR A 269 -8.88 31.33 -2.93
CA TYR A 269 -10.33 31.48 -2.82
C TYR A 269 -11.00 30.67 -3.94
N PRO A 270 -11.31 29.38 -3.68
CA PRO A 270 -11.83 28.48 -4.71
C PRO A 270 -13.15 28.96 -5.31
N SER A 271 -14.01 29.54 -4.48
CA SER A 271 -15.37 29.94 -4.85
C SER A 271 -15.37 30.99 -5.97
N CYS A 272 -14.39 31.88 -6.01
CA CYS A 272 -14.25 32.88 -7.07
C CYS A 272 -13.07 32.63 -8.02
N ASN A 273 -12.52 31.41 -8.05
CA ASN A 273 -11.40 31.04 -8.92
C ASN A 273 -10.20 31.99 -8.80
N LEU A 274 -9.77 32.31 -7.58
CA LEU A 274 -8.76 33.34 -7.33
C LEU A 274 -7.65 32.85 -6.40
N VAL A 275 -6.41 33.21 -6.69
CA VAL A 275 -5.33 33.32 -5.69
C VAL A 275 -4.95 34.78 -5.53
N ALA A 276 -5.05 35.33 -4.33
CA ALA A 276 -4.79 36.74 -4.05
C ALA A 276 -3.44 36.94 -3.36
N ALA A 277 -2.63 37.87 -3.86
CA ALA A 277 -1.39 38.33 -3.21
C ALA A 277 -1.72 39.50 -2.26
N VAL A 278 -1.91 39.19 -0.98
CA VAL A 278 -2.33 40.11 0.08
C VAL A 278 -1.11 40.70 0.79
N ASP A 279 -1.02 42.03 0.87
CA ASP A 279 -0.08 42.73 1.74
C ASP A 279 -0.57 42.64 3.18
N LEU A 280 0.16 41.93 4.03
CA LEU A 280 -0.25 41.65 5.41
C LEU A 280 -0.33 42.89 6.29
N SER A 281 0.43 43.95 5.99
CA SER A 281 0.46 45.17 6.79
C SER A 281 -0.80 46.03 6.59
N THR A 282 -1.46 45.87 5.44
CA THR A 282 -2.64 46.64 5.04
C THR A 282 -3.90 45.81 4.86
N GLY A 283 -3.77 44.49 4.66
CA GLY A 283 -4.85 43.60 4.24
C GLY A 283 -5.30 43.81 2.78
N VAL A 284 -4.57 44.59 1.98
CA VAL A 284 -4.97 44.93 0.60
C VAL A 284 -4.33 43.96 -0.39
N ILE A 285 -5.13 43.50 -1.35
CA ILE A 285 -4.69 42.67 -2.48
C ILE A 285 -3.90 43.54 -3.43
N SER A 286 -2.62 43.20 -3.63
CA SER A 286 -1.76 43.87 -4.60
C SER A 286 -1.99 43.33 -6.03
N HIS A 287 -2.13 42.01 -6.16
CA HIS A 287 -2.33 41.28 -7.43
C HIS A 287 -3.22 40.05 -7.19
N GLY A 288 -3.89 39.58 -8.24
CA GLY A 288 -4.62 38.32 -8.24
C GLY A 288 -4.17 37.41 -9.37
N ILE A 289 -4.31 36.10 -9.19
CA ILE A 289 -4.26 35.09 -10.25
C ILE A 289 -5.67 34.52 -10.37
N THR A 290 -6.34 34.79 -11.48
CA THR A 290 -7.72 34.35 -11.75
C THR A 290 -7.73 33.16 -12.69
N PHE A 291 -8.70 32.26 -12.52
CA PHE A 291 -8.88 31.08 -13.36
C PHE A 291 -10.22 31.12 -14.08
N ASP A 292 -10.21 30.87 -15.39
CA ASP A 292 -11.44 30.74 -16.17
C ASP A 292 -12.09 29.35 -15.97
N ALA A 293 -13.22 29.11 -16.63
CA ALA A 293 -13.94 27.84 -16.56
C ALA A 293 -13.15 26.63 -17.10
N ALA A 294 -12.12 26.86 -17.93
CA ALA A 294 -11.21 25.83 -18.42
C ALA A 294 -9.97 25.66 -17.51
N GLY A 295 -9.91 26.41 -16.41
CA GLY A 295 -8.78 26.43 -15.48
C GLY A 295 -7.55 27.17 -16.01
N ALA A 296 -7.68 28.04 -17.03
CA ALA A 296 -6.57 28.83 -17.53
C ALA A 296 -6.30 30.04 -16.61
N ALA A 297 -5.03 30.22 -16.22
CA ALA A 297 -4.62 31.22 -15.24
C ALA A 297 -4.23 32.57 -15.87
N THR A 298 -4.73 33.68 -15.31
CA THR A 298 -4.38 35.05 -15.71
C THR A 298 -4.01 35.91 -14.50
N ILE A 299 -2.85 36.57 -14.55
CA ILE A 299 -2.45 37.57 -13.56
C ILE A 299 -3.24 38.86 -13.81
N VAL A 300 -3.84 39.41 -12.76
CA VAL A 300 -4.62 40.66 -12.77
C VAL A 300 -4.16 41.60 -11.66
N PRO A 301 -4.27 42.93 -11.84
CA PRO A 301 -3.98 43.87 -10.76
C PRO A 301 -5.02 43.74 -9.64
N GLY A 302 -4.65 44.08 -8.40
CA GLY A 302 -5.54 43.97 -7.24
C GLY A 302 -6.84 44.78 -7.36
N THR A 303 -6.87 45.84 -8.17
CA THR A 303 -8.08 46.63 -8.45
C THR A 303 -9.09 45.91 -9.34
N ALA A 304 -8.65 44.94 -10.14
CA ALA A 304 -9.50 44.12 -11.00
C ALA A 304 -10.04 42.87 -10.29
N VAL A 305 -9.66 42.64 -9.03
CA VAL A 305 -10.09 41.48 -8.25
C VAL A 305 -11.53 41.69 -7.75
N THR A 306 -12.39 40.74 -8.10
CA THR A 306 -13.78 40.68 -7.65
C THR A 306 -14.13 39.24 -7.25
N CYS A 307 -14.78 39.06 -6.10
CA CYS A 307 -15.35 37.77 -5.69
C CYS A 307 -16.79 37.96 -5.24
N PRO A 308 -17.72 37.07 -5.62
CA PRO A 308 -19.05 37.03 -5.04
C PRO A 308 -18.96 36.83 -3.52
N ALA A 309 -19.85 37.48 -2.78
CA ALA A 309 -19.95 37.25 -1.35
C ALA A 309 -20.59 35.88 -1.08
N GLU A 310 -20.01 35.11 -0.17
CA GLU A 310 -20.60 33.83 0.23
C GLU A 310 -21.53 34.00 1.45
N VAL A 311 -22.61 33.21 1.47
CA VAL A 311 -23.68 33.30 2.48
C VAL A 311 -23.16 33.06 3.91
N SER A 312 -22.23 32.13 4.07
CA SER A 312 -21.57 31.84 5.35
C SER A 312 -20.72 32.98 5.89
N CYS A 313 -20.36 33.95 5.05
CA CYS A 313 -19.52 35.09 5.42
C CYS A 313 -20.35 36.27 5.96
N GLY A 314 -21.54 36.00 6.53
CA GLY A 314 -22.37 37.00 7.20
C GLY A 314 -23.08 37.96 6.25
N CYS A 315 -23.60 37.47 5.12
CA CYS A 315 -24.44 38.30 4.25
C CYS A 315 -25.78 38.62 4.94
N SER A 316 -26.18 39.89 4.96
CA SER A 316 -27.50 40.31 5.42
C SER A 316 -28.55 40.07 4.34
N ALA A 317 -29.83 40.02 4.72
CA ALA A 317 -30.97 39.79 3.80
C ALA A 317 -31.08 40.83 2.65
N ASP A 318 -30.36 41.96 2.73
CA ASP A 318 -30.37 43.03 1.72
C ASP A 318 -29.31 42.86 0.62
N VAL A 319 -28.42 41.85 0.72
CA VAL A 319 -27.42 41.53 -0.31
C VAL A 319 -27.76 40.19 -0.97
N SER A 320 -28.13 40.23 -2.26
CA SER A 320 -28.48 39.05 -3.06
C SER A 320 -27.37 37.98 -3.02
N CYS A 321 -27.67 36.88 -2.33
CA CYS A 321 -26.80 35.74 -2.07
C CYS A 321 -26.97 34.59 -3.08
N ASP A 322 -27.69 34.82 -4.18
CA ASP A 322 -28.16 33.77 -5.11
C ASP A 322 -27.08 33.13 -6.00
N GLY A 323 -25.80 33.29 -5.64
CA GLY A 323 -24.70 32.61 -6.30
C GLY A 323 -24.60 31.14 -5.89
N ALA A 324 -25.52 30.29 -6.35
CA ALA A 324 -25.26 28.86 -6.47
C ALA A 324 -24.13 28.68 -7.51
N MET A 325 -22.88 28.90 -7.09
CA MET A 325 -21.74 28.75 -7.98
C MET A 325 -21.62 27.27 -8.34
N ALA A 326 -21.77 26.99 -9.63
CA ALA A 326 -21.38 25.71 -10.21
C ALA A 326 -19.98 25.36 -9.71
N ARG A 327 -19.72 24.08 -9.43
CA ARG A 327 -18.40 23.55 -9.05
C ARG A 327 -17.37 23.96 -10.12
N SER A 328 -16.78 25.13 -9.96
CA SER A 328 -15.77 25.68 -10.86
C SER A 328 -14.40 25.09 -10.49
N PRO A 329 -13.44 24.99 -11.43
CA PRO A 329 -12.02 24.71 -11.18
C PRO A 329 -11.34 25.77 -10.31
N GLY A 330 -11.74 25.85 -9.04
CA GLY A 330 -11.19 26.78 -8.07
C GLY A 330 -9.81 26.33 -7.58
N PRO A 331 -8.83 27.24 -7.40
CA PRO A 331 -7.56 26.91 -6.78
C PRO A 331 -7.79 26.57 -5.31
N ALA A 332 -7.13 25.53 -4.81
CA ALA A 332 -7.33 25.04 -3.45
C ALA A 332 -6.01 24.78 -2.71
N GLN A 333 -4.90 24.64 -3.43
CA GLN A 333 -3.61 24.25 -2.86
C GLN A 333 -2.50 25.14 -3.37
N LEU A 334 -1.58 25.50 -2.47
CA LEU A 334 -0.50 26.44 -2.72
C LEU A 334 0.79 25.91 -2.11
N ASP A 335 1.89 26.02 -2.85
CA ASP A 335 3.24 25.93 -2.29
C ASP A 335 4.10 27.06 -2.85
N LEU A 336 4.93 27.66 -2.01
CA LEU A 336 5.77 28.80 -2.36
C LEU A 336 7.23 28.47 -2.06
N ARG A 337 8.08 28.60 -3.07
CA ARG A 337 9.51 28.34 -2.94
C ARG A 337 10.33 29.51 -3.41
N ARG A 338 11.37 29.85 -2.65
CA ARG A 338 12.50 30.65 -3.12
C ARG A 338 13.73 29.76 -3.19
N ASP A 339 14.35 29.77 -4.34
CA ASP A 339 15.62 29.12 -4.61
C ASP A 339 16.69 30.19 -4.75
N LEU A 340 17.69 30.10 -3.90
CA LEU A 340 18.81 31.02 -3.89
C LEU A 340 20.11 30.24 -4.00
N ARG A 341 20.87 30.54 -5.05
CA ARG A 341 22.18 29.94 -5.30
C ARG A 341 23.25 31.02 -5.29
N LEU A 342 24.32 30.77 -4.54
CA LEU A 342 25.47 31.67 -4.46
C LEU A 342 26.73 31.02 -5.03
N GLU A 343 27.60 31.81 -5.64
CA GLU A 343 29.00 31.44 -5.87
C GLU A 343 29.74 31.23 -4.55
N ALA A 344 30.91 30.56 -4.59
CA ALA A 344 31.78 30.38 -3.44
C ALA A 344 32.22 31.71 -2.78
N ASN A 345 32.19 32.82 -3.54
CA ASN A 345 32.49 34.16 -3.05
C ASN A 345 31.26 34.90 -2.46
N GLY A 346 30.09 34.25 -2.40
CA GLY A 346 28.84 34.84 -1.90
C GLY A 346 28.02 35.61 -2.94
N THR A 347 28.42 35.68 -4.20
CA THR A 347 27.67 36.36 -5.27
C THR A 347 26.43 35.56 -5.64
N VAL A 348 25.27 36.22 -5.76
CA VAL A 348 24.01 35.56 -6.18
C VAL A 348 24.11 35.12 -7.64
N LEU A 349 24.10 33.80 -7.87
CA LEU A 349 24.01 33.19 -9.20
C LEU A 349 22.57 33.13 -9.70
N LEU A 350 21.63 32.85 -8.79
CA LEU A 350 20.21 32.69 -9.07
C LEU A 350 19.40 33.05 -7.83
N ASP A 351 18.35 33.86 -7.99
CA ASP A 351 17.29 34.08 -7.00
C ASP A 351 15.96 33.88 -7.73
N ARG A 352 15.43 32.67 -7.68
CA ARG A 352 14.19 32.28 -8.36
C ARG A 352 13.09 32.07 -7.34
N ARG A 353 11.92 32.65 -7.58
CA ARG A 353 10.79 32.64 -6.65
C ARG A 353 9.56 32.18 -7.40
N ARG A 354 8.97 31.07 -6.95
CA ARG A 354 7.87 30.41 -7.64
C ARG A 354 6.75 30.07 -6.68
N LEU A 355 5.53 30.35 -7.12
CA LEU A 355 4.29 29.89 -6.51
C LEU A 355 3.71 28.77 -7.38
N LEU A 356 3.46 27.62 -6.78
CA LEU A 356 2.74 26.50 -7.37
C LEU A 356 1.29 26.54 -6.90
N ILE A 357 0.35 26.37 -7.83
CA ILE A 357 -1.09 26.40 -7.56
C ILE A 357 -1.73 25.13 -8.14
N GLY A 358 -2.45 24.40 -7.28
CA GLY A 358 -3.29 23.26 -7.63
C GLY A 358 -4.79 23.56 -7.46
N SER A 359 -5.63 22.88 -8.25
CA SER A 359 -7.08 23.00 -8.20
C SER A 359 -7.74 21.63 -8.08
N GLN A 360 -8.72 21.49 -7.19
CA GLN A 360 -9.45 20.22 -6.97
C GLN A 360 -10.34 19.80 -8.15
N SER A 361 -10.55 20.68 -9.11
CA SER A 361 -11.45 20.46 -10.26
C SER A 361 -10.77 20.74 -11.60
N SER A 362 -9.43 20.88 -11.61
CA SER A 362 -8.64 21.02 -12.83
C SER A 362 -7.36 20.19 -12.76
N ARG A 363 -7.04 19.55 -13.88
CA ARG A 363 -5.80 18.81 -14.08
C ARG A 363 -4.60 19.69 -14.46
N ARG A 364 -4.71 21.01 -14.32
CA ARG A 364 -3.64 21.95 -14.64
C ARG A 364 -2.93 22.40 -13.38
N LEU A 365 -1.63 22.17 -13.32
CA LEU A 365 -0.75 22.82 -12.35
C LEU A 365 -0.33 24.17 -12.90
N THR A 366 -0.52 25.22 -12.12
CA THR A 366 -0.09 26.57 -12.50
C THR A 366 1.15 26.95 -11.73
N VAL A 367 2.19 27.37 -12.45
CA VAL A 367 3.43 27.87 -11.87
C VAL A 367 3.52 29.36 -12.19
N VAL A 368 3.71 30.17 -11.16
CA VAL A 368 3.82 31.62 -11.26
C VAL A 368 5.23 32.04 -10.85
N GLU A 369 5.93 32.71 -11.76
CA GLU A 369 7.22 33.34 -11.46
C GLU A 369 6.97 34.66 -10.72
N LEU A 370 7.69 34.86 -9.62
CA LEU A 370 7.59 36.04 -8.78
C LEU A 370 8.82 36.93 -8.93
N GLY A 371 8.59 38.25 -8.88
CA GLY A 371 9.66 39.24 -8.92
C GLY A 371 10.43 39.35 -7.60
N ALA A 372 11.45 40.23 -7.60
CA ALA A 372 12.21 40.57 -6.40
C ALA A 372 11.34 41.24 -5.30
N ASP A 373 10.19 41.79 -5.67
CA ASP A 373 9.18 42.34 -4.75
C ASP A 373 8.11 41.32 -4.36
N TRP A 374 8.34 40.04 -4.69
CA TRP A 374 7.43 38.92 -4.47
C TRP A 374 6.09 39.02 -5.19
N LYS A 375 5.92 39.96 -6.12
CA LYS A 375 4.69 40.08 -6.91
C LYS A 375 4.73 39.18 -8.14
N PRO A 376 3.58 38.63 -8.58
CA PRO A 376 3.52 37.75 -9.73
C PRO A 376 3.90 38.50 -11.02
N GLN A 377 4.78 37.91 -11.82
CA GLN A 377 5.30 38.51 -13.06
C GLN A 377 4.80 37.77 -14.30
N THR A 378 5.02 36.46 -14.34
CA THR A 378 4.61 35.59 -15.45
C THR A 378 4.08 34.27 -14.91
N GLN A 379 3.31 33.55 -15.73
CA GLN A 379 2.77 32.25 -15.37
C GLN A 379 2.78 31.30 -16.56
N PHE A 380 2.90 30.00 -16.26
CA PHE A 380 2.68 28.92 -17.21
C PHE A 380 1.93 27.77 -16.53
N GLN A 381 1.42 26.84 -17.32
CA GLN A 381 0.66 25.71 -16.82
C GLN A 381 1.20 24.39 -17.39
N VAL A 382 1.28 23.37 -16.54
CA VAL A 382 1.51 21.98 -16.95
C VAL A 382 0.19 21.23 -16.84
N THR A 383 -0.21 20.55 -17.91
CA THR A 383 -1.44 19.74 -17.94
C THR A 383 -1.10 18.30 -17.58
N LEU A 384 -1.75 17.76 -16.55
CA LEU A 384 -1.62 16.38 -16.12
C LEU A 384 -2.45 15.45 -17.04
N ALA A 385 -1.88 14.30 -17.37
CA ALA A 385 -2.49 13.29 -18.21
C ALA A 385 -3.55 12.50 -17.43
N LYS A 386 -4.62 12.13 -18.12
CA LYS A 386 -5.71 11.32 -17.56
C LYS A 386 -5.27 9.86 -17.32
N ASP A 387 -5.89 9.19 -16.35
CA ASP A 387 -5.76 7.73 -16.17
C ASP A 387 -6.42 7.02 -17.38
N PHE A 388 -5.93 5.85 -17.77
CA PHE A 388 -6.57 4.98 -18.76
C PHE A 388 -7.98 4.53 -18.34
N ARG A 389 -8.31 4.60 -17.04
CA ARG A 389 -9.62 4.24 -16.48
C ARG A 389 -10.67 5.35 -16.59
N ASP A 390 -10.26 6.58 -16.86
CA ASP A 390 -11.20 7.68 -17.02
C ASP A 390 -11.98 7.53 -18.33
N LYS A 391 -13.31 7.52 -18.23
CA LYS A 391 -14.15 7.59 -19.42
C LYS A 391 -13.80 8.87 -20.19
N PRO A 392 -13.67 8.82 -21.53
CA PRO A 392 -13.21 9.95 -22.33
C PRO A 392 -14.07 11.23 -22.24
N ALA A 393 -15.22 11.19 -21.57
CA ALA A 393 -16.20 12.27 -21.52
C ALA A 393 -16.10 13.20 -20.30
N GLU A 394 -15.36 12.87 -19.23
CA GLU A 394 -15.30 13.72 -18.02
C GLU A 394 -13.85 14.19 -17.73
N ASP A 395 -13.67 15.48 -17.41
CA ASP A 395 -12.39 16.08 -17.01
C ASP A 395 -12.32 16.13 -15.47
N THR A 396 -12.34 14.95 -14.85
CA THR A 396 -12.52 14.75 -13.40
C THR A 396 -11.23 14.76 -12.59
N LEU A 397 -10.07 14.81 -13.24
CA LEU A 397 -8.79 14.83 -12.56
C LEU A 397 -8.54 16.21 -11.94
N GLY A 398 -8.39 16.25 -10.62
CA GLY A 398 -8.08 17.43 -9.83
C GLY A 398 -6.88 17.19 -8.92
N VAL A 399 -6.50 18.22 -8.18
CA VAL A 399 -5.32 18.26 -7.31
C VAL A 399 -5.75 18.55 -5.87
N LEU A 400 -5.38 17.65 -4.97
CA LEU A 400 -5.70 17.66 -3.55
C LEU A 400 -4.61 18.27 -2.68
N ASP A 401 -3.35 18.20 -3.09
CA ASP A 401 -2.20 18.80 -2.41
C ASP A 401 -1.06 19.05 -3.42
N VAL A 402 -0.16 20.00 -3.13
CA VAL A 402 0.99 20.32 -3.99
C VAL A 402 2.27 20.58 -3.21
N SER A 403 3.41 20.22 -3.79
CA SER A 403 4.73 20.63 -3.28
C SER A 403 5.71 20.91 -4.41
N LEU A 404 6.55 21.92 -4.23
CA LEU A 404 7.58 22.35 -5.16
C LEU A 404 8.97 22.02 -4.61
N SER A 405 9.77 21.31 -5.41
CA SER A 405 11.16 21.02 -5.05
C SER A 405 11.99 22.29 -5.08
N PRO A 406 13.15 22.36 -4.40
CA PRO A 406 14.19 23.29 -4.84
C PRO A 406 14.57 22.99 -6.30
N GLN A 407 15.13 23.96 -7.00
CA GLN A 407 15.95 23.66 -8.15
C GLN A 407 17.14 22.85 -7.66
N LEU A 408 17.37 21.72 -8.30
CA LEU A 408 18.42 20.76 -7.93
C LEU A 408 19.22 20.39 -9.18
N GLY A 409 20.45 19.97 -8.93
CA GLY A 409 21.36 19.49 -9.97
C GLY A 409 21.33 17.98 -9.93
N LEU A 410 20.67 17.38 -10.91
CA LEU A 410 20.60 15.93 -10.99
C LEU A 410 22.00 15.38 -11.27
N GLY A 411 22.40 14.34 -10.55
CA GLY A 411 23.73 13.74 -10.69
C GLY A 411 24.53 13.78 -9.39
N GLY A 412 24.38 12.76 -8.56
CA GLY A 412 25.16 12.58 -7.34
C GLY A 412 26.35 11.63 -7.51
N GLN A 413 27.52 12.00 -6.95
CA GLN A 413 28.59 11.04 -6.65
C GLN A 413 29.15 11.30 -5.25
N ALA A 414 29.27 10.24 -4.45
CA ALA A 414 30.00 10.20 -3.18
C ALA A 414 29.31 10.78 -1.93
N GLY A 415 27.98 10.65 -1.80
CA GLY A 415 27.29 10.87 -0.53
C GLY A 415 27.30 12.31 -0.06
N LYS A 416 27.23 13.25 -1.01
CA LYS A 416 27.14 14.69 -0.77
C LYS A 416 26.12 15.28 -1.71
N VAL A 417 25.33 16.22 -1.20
CA VAL A 417 24.37 16.98 -2.02
C VAL A 417 25.14 17.91 -2.95
N GLU A 418 25.06 17.65 -4.26
CA GLU A 418 25.77 18.41 -5.31
C GLU A 418 24.81 19.13 -6.26
N ASP A 419 23.87 19.91 -5.71
CA ASP A 419 22.82 20.65 -6.45
C ASP A 419 23.32 21.57 -7.60
N ARG A 420 24.62 21.86 -7.65
CA ARG A 420 25.27 22.75 -8.64
C ARG A 420 25.82 22.03 -9.85
N VAL A 421 26.04 20.73 -9.75
CA VAL A 421 26.63 19.91 -10.80
C VAL A 421 25.51 19.25 -11.59
N GLY A 422 25.78 18.90 -12.86
CA GLY A 422 24.83 18.17 -13.69
C GLY A 422 23.63 18.98 -14.21
N PRO A 423 22.71 18.30 -14.91
CA PRO A 423 21.50 18.90 -15.47
C PRO A 423 20.60 19.46 -14.37
N GLN A 424 20.25 20.73 -14.50
CA GLN A 424 19.39 21.42 -13.55
C GLN A 424 17.92 21.04 -13.78
N ALA A 425 17.17 20.82 -12.71
CA ALA A 425 15.74 20.54 -12.79
C ALA A 425 14.99 21.14 -11.60
N GLN A 426 13.69 21.35 -11.74
CA GLN A 426 12.79 21.62 -10.62
C GLN A 426 11.48 20.89 -10.85
N PHE A 427 10.94 20.28 -9.80
CA PHE A 427 9.79 19.39 -9.89
C PHE A 427 8.62 19.90 -9.05
N ALA A 428 7.43 19.84 -9.63
CA ALA A 428 6.16 20.02 -8.95
C ALA A 428 5.54 18.64 -8.71
N TYR A 429 5.18 18.37 -7.46
CA TYR A 429 4.45 17.19 -7.02
C TYR A 429 3.02 17.59 -6.74
N ALA A 430 2.07 16.75 -7.15
CA ALA A 430 0.65 17.00 -6.95
C ALA A 430 -0.06 15.70 -6.57
N VAL A 431 -0.69 15.68 -5.39
CA VAL A 431 -1.62 14.60 -5.05
C VAL A 431 -2.86 14.78 -5.89
N ALA A 432 -3.20 13.81 -6.73
CA ALA A 432 -4.33 13.89 -7.63
C ALA A 432 -5.56 13.12 -7.12
N THR A 433 -6.74 13.51 -7.59
CA THR A 433 -8.04 12.92 -7.18
C THR A 433 -8.22 11.46 -7.62
N ASP A 434 -7.36 10.95 -8.50
CA ASP A 434 -7.35 9.54 -8.93
C ASP A 434 -6.55 8.62 -7.98
N GLY A 435 -6.04 9.18 -6.89
CA GLY A 435 -5.27 8.44 -5.88
C GLY A 435 -3.83 8.16 -6.27
N SER A 436 -3.22 9.06 -7.04
CA SER A 436 -1.79 9.02 -7.38
C SER A 436 -1.09 10.34 -7.08
N VAL A 437 0.24 10.32 -6.96
CA VAL A 437 1.06 11.54 -6.94
C VAL A 437 1.60 11.80 -8.34
N ARG A 438 1.24 12.92 -8.95
CA ARG A 438 1.73 13.35 -10.25
C ARG A 438 2.99 14.19 -10.08
N VAL A 439 3.91 14.04 -11.02
CA VAL A 439 5.17 14.76 -11.02
C VAL A 439 5.31 15.51 -12.34
N ALA A 440 5.69 16.79 -12.28
CA ALA A 440 5.97 17.60 -13.44
C ALA A 440 7.31 18.28 -13.29
N GLU A 441 8.14 18.24 -14.32
CA GLU A 441 9.35 19.05 -14.40
C GLU A 441 8.93 20.45 -14.89
N VAL A 442 9.27 21.48 -14.10
CA VAL A 442 8.78 22.86 -14.26
C VAL A 442 9.91 23.87 -14.51
N LEU A 443 11.15 23.44 -14.73
CA LEU A 443 12.25 24.33 -15.10
C LEU A 443 12.52 24.33 -16.60
N ASN A 444 12.66 23.16 -17.23
CA ASN A 444 13.16 23.03 -18.60
C ASN A 444 12.18 22.31 -19.55
N VAL A 445 11.67 21.15 -19.14
CA VAL A 445 10.79 20.30 -19.96
C VAL A 445 9.36 20.84 -19.95
N LEU A 446 8.92 21.37 -18.81
CA LEU A 446 7.56 21.93 -18.61
C LEU A 446 6.46 20.91 -18.94
N LYS A 447 6.67 19.64 -18.54
CA LYS A 447 5.74 18.53 -18.77
C LYS A 447 5.64 17.61 -17.56
N GLU A 448 4.55 16.86 -17.50
CA GLU A 448 4.40 15.74 -16.59
C GLU A 448 5.42 14.64 -16.92
N CYS A 449 6.04 14.08 -15.88
CA CYS A 449 6.96 12.95 -15.94
C CYS A 449 6.19 11.64 -15.71
N ASP A 450 6.51 10.60 -16.47
CA ASP A 450 5.94 9.27 -16.31
C ASP A 450 6.72 8.49 -15.24
N THR A 451 6.14 8.39 -14.05
CA THR A 451 6.75 7.71 -12.90
C THR A 451 6.43 6.22 -12.87
N GLN A 452 5.77 5.69 -13.90
CA GLN A 452 5.38 4.28 -13.96
C GLN A 452 6.15 3.52 -15.04
N VAL A 453 7.22 4.09 -15.58
CA VAL A 453 8.15 3.41 -16.49
C VAL A 453 8.81 2.23 -15.77
N ASP A 454 8.96 1.11 -16.50
CA ASP A 454 9.67 -0.06 -16.00
C ASP A 454 11.20 0.20 -16.02
N PRO A 455 11.86 0.26 -14.84
CA PRO A 455 13.29 0.58 -14.77
C PRO A 455 14.18 -0.39 -15.56
N ARG A 456 13.74 -1.64 -15.77
CA ARG A 456 14.51 -2.65 -16.52
C ARG A 456 14.66 -2.31 -18.01
N THR A 457 13.83 -1.40 -18.51
CA THR A 457 13.94 -0.90 -19.88
C THR A 457 14.94 0.26 -20.01
N LEU A 458 15.49 0.73 -18.89
CA LEU A 458 16.37 1.90 -18.80
C LEU A 458 17.85 1.55 -18.57
N VAL A 459 18.23 0.27 -18.53
CA VAL A 459 19.61 -0.23 -18.28
C VAL A 459 20.69 0.43 -19.15
N ALA A 460 20.34 0.83 -20.38
CA ALA A 460 21.27 1.49 -21.31
C ALA A 460 21.20 3.02 -21.32
N GLU A 461 20.32 3.62 -20.51
CA GLU A 461 20.15 5.06 -20.43
C GLU A 461 21.19 5.67 -19.47
N THR A 462 21.95 6.64 -19.98
CA THR A 462 23.05 7.30 -19.24
C THR A 462 22.81 8.81 -19.12
N SER A 463 21.73 9.33 -19.69
CA SER A 463 21.34 10.72 -19.56
C SER A 463 20.60 10.95 -18.25
N VAL A 464 21.32 11.45 -17.26
CA VAL A 464 20.77 11.89 -15.97
C VAL A 464 19.59 12.86 -16.16
N ALA A 465 19.68 13.78 -17.12
CA ALA A 465 18.60 14.72 -17.44
C ALA A 465 17.30 14.01 -17.87
N ARG A 466 17.43 12.93 -18.63
CA ARG A 466 16.29 12.15 -19.12
C ARG A 466 15.74 11.22 -18.05
N LEU A 467 16.61 10.60 -17.25
CA LEU A 467 16.19 9.78 -16.10
C LEU A 467 15.45 10.62 -15.04
N GLY A 468 15.84 11.88 -14.88
CA GLY A 468 15.13 12.83 -14.02
C GLY A 468 13.71 13.18 -14.47
N CYS A 469 13.37 13.05 -15.75
CA CYS A 469 11.97 13.17 -16.19
C CYS A 469 11.77 12.53 -17.57
N LEU A 470 11.05 11.40 -17.59
CA LEU A 470 10.60 10.75 -18.82
C LEU A 470 9.23 11.35 -19.21
N PRO A 471 9.12 12.24 -20.21
CA PRO A 471 7.89 13.03 -20.38
C PRO A 471 6.72 12.16 -20.84
N VAL A 472 5.54 12.39 -20.26
CA VAL A 472 4.31 11.68 -20.65
C VAL A 472 3.96 11.99 -22.11
N GLY A 473 3.71 10.93 -22.89
CA GLY A 473 3.35 11.02 -24.31
C GLY A 473 4.51 11.25 -25.27
N ASP A 474 5.75 11.31 -24.77
CA ASP A 474 6.94 11.29 -25.63
C ASP A 474 7.14 9.88 -26.24
N PRO A 475 7.28 9.74 -27.57
CA PRO A 475 7.55 8.45 -28.21
C PRO A 475 8.84 7.76 -27.75
N LEU A 476 9.78 8.50 -27.15
CA LEU A 476 11.02 7.97 -26.59
C LEU A 476 10.85 7.52 -25.13
N THR A 477 9.76 7.89 -24.45
CA THR A 477 9.47 7.36 -23.11
C THR A 477 9.11 5.88 -23.23
N PRO A 478 9.79 4.97 -22.52
CA PRO A 478 9.45 3.55 -22.58
C PRO A 478 8.03 3.28 -22.11
N ALA A 479 7.52 2.10 -22.46
CA ALA A 479 6.20 1.70 -22.00
C ALA A 479 6.14 1.63 -20.45
N ARG A 480 5.00 2.04 -19.89
CA ARG A 480 4.72 1.84 -18.47
C ARG A 480 4.79 0.37 -18.11
N ARG A 481 5.13 0.09 -16.85
CA ARG A 481 5.06 -1.25 -16.28
C ARG A 481 3.64 -1.82 -16.40
N PRO A 482 3.48 -3.14 -16.62
CA PRO A 482 2.17 -3.76 -16.75
C PRO A 482 1.29 -3.51 -15.51
N GLY A 483 0.07 -3.00 -15.73
CA GLY A 483 -0.87 -2.71 -14.64
C GLY A 483 -0.69 -1.32 -14.00
N ALA A 484 0.22 -0.48 -14.50
CA ALA A 484 0.17 0.96 -14.27
C ALA A 484 -1.17 1.53 -14.77
N THR A 485 -1.72 2.48 -14.02
CA THR A 485 -3.07 3.02 -14.28
C THR A 485 -2.98 4.43 -14.86
N GLY A 486 -2.17 5.28 -14.25
CA GLY A 486 -1.70 6.55 -14.82
C GLY A 486 -0.18 6.61 -14.95
N PRO A 487 0.37 7.80 -15.26
CA PRO A 487 1.79 8.11 -15.11
C PRO A 487 2.19 8.49 -13.68
N GLY A 488 1.23 8.58 -12.75
CA GLY A 488 1.48 8.99 -11.36
C GLY A 488 1.99 7.86 -10.47
N ILE A 489 2.65 8.24 -9.38
CA ILE A 489 3.12 7.33 -8.32
C ILE A 489 1.89 6.79 -7.58
N VAL A 490 1.76 5.46 -7.53
CA VAL A 490 0.69 4.77 -6.80
C VAL A 490 1.26 4.15 -5.53
N LEU A 491 0.58 4.34 -4.39
CA LEU A 491 1.02 3.77 -3.12
C LEU A 491 0.59 2.31 -2.99
N PRO A 492 1.36 1.47 -2.29
CA PRO A 492 1.04 0.06 -2.11
C PRO A 492 -0.05 -0.15 -1.05
N GLY A 493 -0.71 -1.32 -1.11
CA GLY A 493 -1.71 -1.73 -0.10
C GLY A 493 -2.98 -0.88 -0.11
N ASP A 494 -3.43 -0.50 -1.30
CA ASP A 494 -4.60 0.35 -1.55
C ASP A 494 -4.54 1.71 -0.85
N GLY A 495 -3.32 2.15 -0.51
CA GLY A 495 -3.08 3.48 0.02
C GLY A 495 -3.41 4.55 -1.02
N ILE A 496 -4.26 5.51 -0.64
CA ILE A 496 -4.54 6.69 -1.46
C ILE A 496 -3.69 7.82 -0.90
N PRO A 497 -2.80 8.45 -1.69
CA PRO A 497 -2.02 9.58 -1.22
C PRO A 497 -2.94 10.70 -0.70
N SER A 498 -2.63 11.24 0.48
CA SER A 498 -3.39 12.33 1.08
C SER A 498 -2.66 13.67 1.03
N ALA A 499 -1.33 13.66 1.20
CA ALA A 499 -0.49 14.86 1.15
C ALA A 499 0.94 14.50 0.70
N VAL A 500 1.67 15.51 0.22
CA VAL A 500 3.06 15.40 -0.22
C VAL A 500 3.88 16.63 0.18
N ASN A 501 5.09 16.42 0.70
CA ASN A 501 6.06 17.50 0.85
C ASN A 501 7.47 17.00 0.52
N ILE A 502 8.39 17.94 0.34
CA ILE A 502 9.76 17.66 -0.09
C ILE A 502 10.72 18.09 1.00
N VAL A 503 11.68 17.23 1.31
CA VAL A 503 12.77 17.51 2.24
C VAL A 503 14.10 17.41 1.50
N ARG A 504 15.03 18.28 1.89
CA ARG A 504 16.44 18.16 1.53
C ARG A 504 17.18 17.68 2.77
N ILE A 505 18.02 16.66 2.63
CA ILE A 505 18.77 16.04 3.71
C ILE A 505 20.24 16.06 3.33
N ASP A 506 21.05 16.82 4.06
CA ASP A 506 22.48 16.90 3.84
C ASP A 506 23.22 15.79 4.61
N ALA A 507 24.39 15.40 4.12
CA ALA A 507 25.23 14.39 4.76
C ALA A 507 25.71 14.83 6.16
N LEU A 508 25.68 13.93 7.14
CA LEU A 508 26.24 14.22 8.46
C LEU A 508 27.78 14.25 8.42
N PRO A 509 28.44 15.24 9.08
CA PRO A 509 29.88 15.22 9.27
C PRO A 509 30.28 13.96 10.05
N GLN A 510 31.14 13.12 9.48
CA GLN A 510 31.60 11.80 10.01
C GLN A 510 30.74 10.57 9.69
N GLU A 511 29.73 10.68 8.84
CA GLU A 511 28.93 9.50 8.48
C GLU A 511 29.67 8.56 7.51
N MET A 512 30.39 7.59 8.07
CA MET A 512 31.11 6.54 7.33
C MET A 512 30.25 5.32 6.97
N ARG A 513 28.93 5.37 7.20
CA ARG A 513 28.03 4.26 6.85
C ARG A 513 28.00 4.10 5.33
N THR A 514 28.17 2.86 4.86
CA THR A 514 27.96 2.49 3.46
C THR A 514 26.55 2.89 3.01
N ALA A 515 26.39 3.17 1.73
CA ALA A 515 25.10 3.53 1.17
C ALA A 515 24.03 2.51 1.58
N SER A 516 22.88 2.98 2.04
CA SER A 516 21.81 2.11 2.51
C SER A 516 20.44 2.72 2.26
N PRO A 517 19.39 1.90 2.06
CA PRO A 517 18.02 2.39 1.88
C PRO A 517 17.54 3.36 2.97
N THR A 518 17.94 3.14 4.22
CA THR A 518 17.53 3.97 5.36
C THR A 518 18.39 5.22 5.54
N LYS A 519 19.45 5.37 4.75
CA LYS A 519 20.30 6.56 4.71
C LYS A 519 19.76 7.45 3.59
N LEU A 520 19.40 8.67 3.96
CA LEU A 520 18.85 9.66 3.03
C LEU A 520 19.85 10.79 2.92
N ILE A 521 20.46 10.97 1.75
CA ILE A 521 21.28 12.13 1.41
C ILE A 521 20.78 12.62 0.05
N GLY A 522 20.40 13.88 -0.05
CA GLY A 522 19.81 14.47 -1.24
C GLY A 522 18.40 15.00 -1.03
N VAL A 523 17.57 14.93 -2.06
CA VAL A 523 16.21 15.48 -2.08
C VAL A 523 15.20 14.34 -2.17
N PHE A 524 14.25 14.34 -1.23
CA PHE A 524 13.25 13.28 -1.10
C PHE A 524 11.84 13.85 -0.98
N GLY A 525 10.87 13.18 -1.58
CA GLY A 525 9.46 13.41 -1.34
C GLY A 525 8.98 12.55 -0.18
N VAL A 526 8.06 13.06 0.62
CA VAL A 526 7.36 12.28 1.63
C VAL A 526 5.86 12.39 1.42
N VAL A 527 5.24 11.23 1.27
CA VAL A 527 3.84 11.07 0.88
C VAL A 527 3.09 10.32 1.97
N THR A 528 2.03 10.90 2.50
CA THR A 528 1.12 10.22 3.43
C THR A 528 -0.03 9.56 2.70
N SER A 529 -0.65 8.57 3.33
CA SER A 529 -1.70 7.74 2.77
C SER A 529 -2.91 7.63 3.68
N THR A 530 -4.09 7.47 3.09
CA THR A 530 -5.36 7.23 3.81
C THR A 530 -5.37 5.96 4.65
N ASN A 531 -4.46 5.01 4.41
CA ASN A 531 -4.29 3.80 5.24
C ASN A 531 -3.33 4.02 6.42
N GLY A 532 -2.94 5.27 6.71
CA GLY A 532 -2.03 5.62 7.78
C GLY A 532 -0.55 5.51 7.43
N GLY A 533 -0.20 4.93 6.28
CA GLY A 533 1.19 4.79 5.83
C GLY A 533 1.82 6.13 5.43
N THR A 534 3.12 6.27 5.68
CA THR A 534 3.93 7.37 5.17
C THR A 534 5.11 6.81 4.41
N PHE A 535 5.32 7.24 3.17
CA PHE A 535 6.30 6.68 2.26
C PHE A 535 7.28 7.74 1.77
N VAL A 536 8.51 7.32 1.49
CA VAL A 536 9.55 8.15 0.90
C VAL A 536 9.58 7.96 -0.62
N VAL A 537 9.77 9.04 -1.36
CA VAL A 537 9.95 9.07 -2.82
C VAL A 537 11.34 9.62 -3.12
N ASP A 538 12.09 8.94 -3.97
CA ASP A 538 13.38 9.43 -4.44
C ASP A 538 13.17 10.57 -5.43
N ILE A 539 13.80 11.72 -5.21
CA ILE A 539 13.83 12.83 -6.19
C ILE A 539 15.23 12.94 -6.76
N ASP A 540 16.21 12.94 -5.87
CA ASP A 540 17.64 12.98 -6.17
C ASP A 540 18.36 12.32 -4.98
N ASP A 541 18.84 11.08 -5.14
CA ASP A 541 19.49 10.33 -4.06
C ASP A 541 21.01 10.38 -4.21
N ASP A 542 21.61 11.40 -3.61
CA ASP A 542 23.05 11.66 -3.63
C ASP A 542 23.90 10.62 -2.87
N ASP A 543 23.27 9.71 -2.11
CA ASP A 543 23.97 8.57 -1.49
C ASP A 543 24.31 7.47 -2.51
N LYS A 544 23.64 7.47 -3.66
CA LYS A 544 23.85 6.56 -4.78
C LYS A 544 24.15 7.36 -6.05
N ALA A 545 24.55 6.68 -7.12
CA ALA A 545 24.69 7.31 -8.42
C ALA A 545 23.43 7.07 -9.28
N ASP A 546 23.10 8.06 -10.11
CA ASP A 546 21.83 8.10 -10.86
C ASP A 546 21.83 7.31 -12.16
N VAL A 547 22.99 6.77 -12.56
CA VAL A 547 23.17 6.00 -13.80
C VAL A 547 23.92 4.72 -13.49
N GLU A 548 23.62 3.66 -14.24
CA GLU A 548 24.40 2.43 -14.13
C GLU A 548 25.84 2.66 -14.60
N ASP A 549 26.80 2.17 -13.81
CA ASP A 549 28.19 2.10 -14.26
C ASP A 549 28.34 0.91 -15.21
N ALA A 550 28.57 1.18 -16.49
CA ALA A 550 28.81 0.12 -17.48
C ALA A 550 30.02 -0.76 -17.14
N ALA A 551 31.00 -0.26 -16.37
CA ALA A 551 32.13 -1.04 -15.87
C ALA A 551 31.80 -1.87 -14.62
N ALA A 552 30.70 -1.53 -13.93
CA ALA A 552 30.21 -2.20 -12.73
C ALA A 552 28.66 -2.25 -12.72
N PRO A 553 28.02 -2.99 -13.64
CA PRO A 553 26.56 -2.97 -13.84
C PRO A 553 25.75 -3.53 -12.66
N LEU A 554 26.42 -4.13 -11.66
CA LEU A 554 25.81 -4.60 -10.42
C LEU A 554 26.00 -3.62 -9.25
N SER A 555 26.68 -2.49 -9.47
CA SER A 555 26.94 -1.52 -8.40
C SER A 555 25.76 -0.59 -8.14
N ILE A 556 24.90 -0.38 -9.14
CA ILE A 556 23.74 0.51 -9.09
C ILE A 556 22.58 -0.21 -9.77
N ASP A 557 21.49 -0.37 -9.03
CA ASP A 557 20.23 -0.91 -9.55
C ASP A 557 19.27 0.27 -9.76
N LEU A 558 18.99 0.59 -11.03
CA LEU A 558 18.07 1.68 -11.41
C LEU A 558 16.68 1.52 -10.78
N ALA A 559 16.25 0.29 -10.45
CA ALA A 559 14.98 0.10 -9.74
C ALA A 559 14.98 0.69 -8.32
N THR A 560 16.16 1.02 -7.77
CA THR A 560 16.35 1.58 -6.42
C THR A 560 16.91 3.00 -6.39
N THR A 561 17.19 3.60 -7.56
CA THR A 561 17.75 4.95 -7.70
C THR A 561 17.00 5.83 -8.68
N LEU A 562 16.12 5.27 -9.52
CA LEU A 562 15.38 6.05 -10.50
C LEU A 562 14.55 7.15 -9.80
N PRO A 563 14.70 8.42 -10.19
CA PRO A 563 13.89 9.50 -9.66
C PRO A 563 12.39 9.24 -9.82
N HIS A 564 11.64 9.83 -8.88
CA HIS A 564 10.19 9.78 -8.81
C HIS A 564 9.61 8.38 -8.59
N GLN A 565 10.41 7.45 -8.07
CA GLN A 565 9.93 6.17 -7.55
C GLN A 565 9.78 6.25 -6.03
N LEU A 566 8.85 5.46 -5.50
CA LEU A 566 8.85 5.20 -4.06
C LEU A 566 10.19 4.54 -3.70
N ARG A 567 10.86 5.06 -2.67
CA ARG A 567 12.15 4.55 -2.22
C ARG A 567 12.00 3.12 -1.74
N ASP A 568 12.85 2.24 -2.23
CA ASP A 568 12.85 0.85 -1.82
C ASP A 568 13.61 0.66 -0.51
N GLN A 569 13.12 -0.17 0.40
CA GLN A 569 13.81 -0.54 1.63
C GLN A 569 14.94 -1.57 1.37
N VAL A 570 15.06 -2.07 0.14
CA VAL A 570 16.08 -3.03 -0.27
C VAL A 570 17.30 -2.32 -0.83
N SER A 571 18.50 -2.74 -0.39
CA SER A 571 19.77 -2.13 -0.82
C SER A 571 20.18 -2.52 -2.23
N ASP A 572 19.79 -3.72 -2.68
CA ASP A 572 20.19 -4.29 -3.97
C ASP A 572 19.20 -5.40 -4.40
N ARG A 573 18.60 -5.29 -5.60
CA ARG A 573 17.76 -6.34 -6.21
C ARG A 573 18.51 -7.19 -7.24
N GLY A 574 19.71 -6.78 -7.64
CA GLY A 574 20.63 -7.48 -8.53
C GLY A 574 21.53 -8.51 -7.83
N ALA A 575 21.46 -8.65 -6.50
CA ALA A 575 22.19 -9.71 -5.80
C ALA A 575 21.84 -11.10 -6.37
N GLU A 576 22.85 -11.85 -6.80
CA GLU A 576 22.71 -13.21 -7.36
C GLU A 576 23.19 -14.27 -6.34
N PRO A 577 22.78 -15.55 -6.44
CA PRO A 577 23.24 -16.60 -5.54
C PRO A 577 24.70 -16.96 -5.84
N LYS A 578 25.63 -16.26 -5.18
CA LYS A 578 27.07 -16.34 -5.44
C LYS A 578 27.79 -17.06 -4.31
N VAL A 579 28.73 -17.95 -4.65
CA VAL A 579 29.80 -18.38 -3.75
C VAL A 579 31.14 -17.94 -4.32
N THR A 580 31.91 -17.23 -3.50
CA THR A 580 33.30 -16.92 -3.78
C THR A 580 34.13 -18.18 -3.51
N THR A 581 34.70 -18.76 -4.56
CA THR A 581 35.67 -19.84 -4.40
C THR A 581 36.98 -19.31 -3.80
N ASP A 582 37.84 -20.19 -3.29
CA ASP A 582 39.17 -19.85 -2.76
C ASP A 582 40.08 -19.13 -3.79
N THR A 583 39.70 -19.13 -5.07
CA THR A 583 40.38 -18.43 -6.16
C THR A 583 39.86 -17.00 -6.43
N GLY A 584 38.83 -16.55 -5.68
CA GLY A 584 38.11 -15.31 -5.95
C GLY A 584 37.08 -15.41 -7.08
N THR A 585 36.96 -16.57 -7.74
CA THR A 585 35.95 -16.79 -8.79
C THR A 585 34.57 -16.96 -8.16
N VAL A 586 33.61 -16.18 -8.65
CA VAL A 586 32.21 -16.19 -8.24
C VAL A 586 31.45 -17.25 -9.05
N ASN A 587 30.94 -18.28 -8.36
CA ASN A 587 30.12 -19.32 -8.99
C ASN A 587 28.65 -19.21 -8.56
N PHE A 588 27.74 -19.33 -9.53
CA PHE A 588 26.31 -19.45 -9.29
C PHE A 588 25.97 -20.84 -8.73
N LEU A 589 25.12 -20.89 -7.71
CA LEU A 589 24.59 -22.13 -7.12
C LEU A 589 23.13 -22.35 -7.48
N CYS A 590 22.82 -23.48 -8.11
CA CYS A 590 21.47 -23.89 -8.47
C CYS A 590 20.65 -24.41 -7.30
N ASN A 591 21.30 -24.86 -6.22
CA ASN A 591 20.64 -25.31 -4.99
C ASN A 591 20.36 -24.19 -3.97
N SER A 592 20.72 -22.94 -4.27
CA SER A 592 20.50 -21.81 -3.38
C SER A 592 19.09 -21.24 -3.56
N THR A 593 18.37 -21.00 -2.46
CA THR A 593 17.11 -20.24 -2.45
C THR A 593 17.35 -18.72 -2.41
N GLY A 594 18.61 -18.30 -2.52
CA GLY A 594 19.06 -16.93 -2.35
C GLY A 594 19.23 -16.54 -0.89
N PRO A 595 19.32 -15.23 -0.59
CA PRO A 595 19.29 -14.74 0.78
C PRO A 595 18.05 -15.28 1.50
N GLY A 596 18.21 -15.81 2.71
CA GLY A 596 17.09 -16.38 3.47
C GLY A 596 16.01 -15.34 3.73
N ILE A 597 14.77 -15.59 3.29
CA ILE A 597 13.66 -14.61 3.38
C ILE A 597 13.32 -14.23 4.83
N ASP A 598 13.56 -15.14 5.78
CA ASP A 598 13.37 -14.90 7.20
C ASP A 598 14.60 -14.32 7.91
N ALA A 599 15.73 -14.19 7.20
CA ALA A 599 16.94 -13.52 7.70
C ALA A 599 16.90 -12.04 7.32
N GLY A 600 17.67 -11.18 8.02
CA GLY A 600 17.69 -9.73 7.79
C GLY A 600 18.08 -9.25 6.38
N GLY A 601 18.52 -10.15 5.50
CA GLY A 601 18.79 -9.90 4.07
C GLY A 601 17.76 -10.52 3.12
N GLY A 602 16.63 -11.01 3.63
CA GLY A 602 15.64 -11.78 2.89
C GLY A 602 14.97 -11.05 1.73
N LEU A 603 15.03 -9.72 1.73
CA LEU A 603 14.48 -8.88 0.68
C LEU A 603 15.48 -8.58 -0.46
N SER A 604 16.79 -8.80 -0.24
CA SER A 604 17.85 -8.59 -1.23
C SER A 604 17.81 -9.62 -2.37
N GLY A 605 18.22 -9.25 -3.58
CA GLY A 605 18.22 -10.12 -4.77
C GLY A 605 16.90 -10.15 -5.57
N GLY A 606 15.94 -9.30 -5.20
CA GLY A 606 14.70 -9.15 -5.96
C GLY A 606 13.75 -10.35 -5.85
N ALA A 607 12.64 -10.26 -6.58
CA ALA A 607 11.50 -11.14 -6.43
C ALA A 607 11.86 -12.59 -6.82
N ARG A 608 11.47 -13.53 -5.96
CA ARG A 608 11.80 -14.96 -6.10
C ARG A 608 10.94 -15.84 -5.19
N LEU A 609 10.98 -17.15 -5.43
CA LEU A 609 10.52 -18.15 -4.46
C LEU A 609 11.53 -18.34 -3.32
N ALA A 610 11.01 -18.53 -2.11
CA ALA A 610 11.77 -18.84 -0.90
C ALA A 610 12.33 -20.28 -0.84
N GLY A 611 11.82 -21.14 -1.72
CA GLY A 611 12.06 -22.57 -1.72
C GLY A 611 11.29 -23.25 -2.84
N ALA A 612 11.27 -24.57 -2.81
CA ALA A 612 10.51 -25.36 -3.77
C ALA A 612 8.99 -25.10 -3.64
N VAL A 613 8.29 -25.25 -4.76
CA VAL A 613 6.81 -25.27 -4.76
C VAL A 613 6.36 -26.55 -4.07
N ASN A 614 5.52 -26.41 -3.05
CA ASN A 614 4.97 -27.55 -2.32
C ASN A 614 3.67 -28.02 -2.99
N LEU A 615 3.60 -29.32 -3.28
CA LEU A 615 2.39 -29.98 -3.75
C LEU A 615 1.68 -30.60 -2.54
N LEU A 616 0.51 -30.05 -2.19
CA LEU A 616 -0.36 -30.63 -1.18
C LEU A 616 -1.37 -31.55 -1.88
N THR A 617 -1.30 -32.83 -1.55
CA THR A 617 -2.20 -33.88 -2.03
C THR A 617 -2.84 -34.61 -0.87
N LEU A 618 -3.92 -35.34 -1.15
CA LEU A 618 -4.52 -36.28 -0.20
C LEU A 618 -4.08 -37.70 -0.57
N PRO A 619 -3.40 -38.44 0.31
CA PRO A 619 -2.96 -39.81 0.03
C PRO A 619 -4.11 -40.76 -0.34
N GLU A 620 -5.31 -40.48 0.18
CA GLU A 620 -6.55 -41.21 -0.15
C GLU A 620 -7.01 -41.01 -1.61
N VAL A 621 -6.43 -40.05 -2.32
CA VAL A 621 -6.80 -39.69 -3.70
C VAL A 621 -5.69 -40.01 -4.70
N ILE A 622 -4.44 -39.83 -4.31
CA ILE A 622 -3.28 -40.18 -5.13
C ILE A 622 -2.12 -40.61 -4.24
N ALA A 623 -1.48 -41.71 -4.60
CA ALA A 623 -0.29 -42.20 -3.92
C ALA A 623 0.88 -41.21 -4.10
N ASP A 624 1.71 -41.08 -3.06
CA ASP A 624 2.84 -40.16 -3.02
C ASP A 624 3.83 -40.35 -4.17
N VAL A 625 4.04 -41.60 -4.59
CA VAL A 625 4.93 -41.98 -5.71
C VAL A 625 4.39 -41.57 -7.09
N LYS A 626 3.11 -41.20 -7.19
CA LYS A 626 2.44 -40.79 -8.44
C LYS A 626 2.29 -39.29 -8.56
N ARG A 627 2.79 -38.49 -7.62
CA ARG A 627 2.67 -37.02 -7.62
C ARG A 627 3.20 -36.33 -8.88
N ALA A 628 4.13 -36.95 -9.61
CA ALA A 628 4.69 -36.40 -10.85
C ALA A 628 3.67 -36.21 -11.99
N ILE A 629 2.48 -36.82 -11.92
CA ILE A 629 1.41 -36.61 -12.92
C ILE A 629 0.49 -35.41 -12.60
N MET A 630 0.70 -34.79 -11.45
CA MET A 630 -0.12 -33.66 -10.99
C MET A 630 0.35 -32.36 -11.67
N PRO A 631 -0.55 -31.37 -11.87
CA PRO A 631 -0.15 -30.07 -12.39
C PRO A 631 0.92 -29.43 -11.49
N THR A 632 1.91 -28.77 -12.08
CA THR A 632 3.00 -28.11 -11.34
C THR A 632 3.41 -26.81 -12.01
N MET A 633 4.35 -26.07 -11.42
CA MET A 633 4.94 -24.88 -12.03
C MET A 633 6.01 -25.27 -13.07
N GLN A 634 6.23 -24.42 -14.08
CA GLN A 634 7.30 -24.66 -15.04
C GLN A 634 8.66 -24.74 -14.33
N HIS A 635 9.38 -25.84 -14.59
CA HIS A 635 10.76 -26.03 -14.19
C HIS A 635 11.69 -25.84 -15.38
N LEU A 636 12.81 -25.17 -15.13
CA LEU A 636 13.87 -24.83 -16.09
C LEU A 636 15.19 -25.38 -15.57
N LEU A 637 16.16 -25.57 -16.47
CA LEU A 637 17.51 -25.90 -16.06
C LEU A 637 18.21 -24.63 -15.57
N CYS A 638 18.79 -24.68 -14.37
CA CYS A 638 19.61 -23.60 -13.86
C CYS A 638 20.92 -23.48 -14.67
N THR A 639 21.50 -22.28 -14.76
CA THR A 639 22.73 -21.96 -15.52
C THR A 639 23.98 -21.84 -14.65
N GLY A 640 23.99 -22.45 -13.46
CA GLY A 640 25.09 -22.37 -12.48
C GLY A 640 26.17 -23.44 -12.60
N SER A 641 27.08 -23.48 -11.63
CA SER A 641 28.17 -24.47 -11.58
C SER A 641 27.68 -25.93 -11.44
N ASP A 642 26.44 -26.08 -10.99
CA ASP A 642 25.64 -27.30 -10.85
C ASP A 642 24.39 -27.27 -11.78
N ALA A 643 24.56 -26.81 -13.04
CA ALA A 643 23.54 -26.67 -14.09
C ALA A 643 22.79 -27.96 -14.52
N THR A 644 22.73 -28.99 -13.67
CA THR A 644 21.95 -30.21 -13.88
C THR A 644 20.66 -30.24 -13.06
N VAL A 645 20.39 -29.24 -12.22
CA VAL A 645 19.23 -29.22 -11.31
C VAL A 645 18.05 -28.45 -11.93
N PRO A 646 16.83 -29.04 -11.97
CA PRO A 646 15.61 -28.33 -12.34
C PRO A 646 15.18 -27.36 -11.24
N VAL A 647 14.85 -26.13 -11.63
CA VAL A 647 14.39 -25.07 -10.71
C VAL A 647 13.10 -24.42 -11.24
N PRO A 648 12.16 -24.02 -10.37
CA PRO A 648 10.97 -23.26 -10.79
C PRO A 648 11.32 -21.98 -11.54
N GLU A 649 10.51 -21.60 -12.52
CA GLU A 649 10.69 -20.36 -13.29
C GLU A 649 10.63 -19.07 -12.43
N LEU A 650 10.01 -19.16 -11.25
CA LEU A 650 9.97 -18.09 -10.24
C LEU A 650 11.12 -18.19 -9.21
N SER A 651 11.95 -19.24 -9.29
CA SER A 651 13.07 -19.45 -8.37
C SER A 651 14.16 -18.42 -8.59
N PHE A 652 14.93 -18.16 -7.54
CA PHE A 652 16.12 -17.32 -7.61
C PHE A 652 17.19 -17.83 -8.56
N ALA A 653 17.34 -19.15 -8.64
CA ALA A 653 18.31 -19.84 -9.49
C ALA A 653 17.82 -20.01 -10.95
N ALA A 654 16.62 -19.53 -11.28
CA ALA A 654 16.16 -19.50 -12.67
C ALA A 654 17.02 -18.54 -13.50
N PRO A 655 17.16 -18.76 -14.83
CA PRO A 655 17.88 -17.83 -15.70
C PRO A 655 17.37 -16.38 -15.52
N PRO A 656 18.25 -15.38 -15.34
CA PRO A 656 17.86 -14.01 -14.99
C PRO A 656 16.81 -13.42 -15.93
N GLU A 657 16.99 -13.58 -17.23
CA GLU A 657 16.04 -13.11 -18.26
C GLU A 657 14.62 -13.69 -18.06
N ILE A 658 14.52 -14.97 -17.70
CA ILE A 658 13.23 -15.60 -17.43
C ILE A 658 12.66 -15.09 -16.12
N ARG A 659 13.46 -15.10 -15.04
CA ARG A 659 13.06 -14.65 -13.71
C ARG A 659 12.50 -13.21 -13.75
N GLU A 660 13.21 -12.30 -14.40
CA GLU A 660 12.77 -10.91 -14.56
C GLU A 660 11.48 -10.83 -15.38
N SER A 661 11.38 -11.55 -16.51
CA SER A 661 10.15 -11.59 -17.29
C SER A 661 8.93 -12.13 -16.50
N ARG A 662 9.18 -12.91 -15.44
CA ARG A 662 8.13 -13.45 -14.57
C ARG A 662 7.67 -12.49 -13.50
N PHE A 663 8.41 -11.44 -13.20
CA PHE A 663 8.04 -10.39 -12.26
C PHE A 663 7.95 -9.05 -12.98
N PRO A 664 6.93 -8.87 -13.85
CA PRO A 664 6.87 -7.73 -14.75
C PRO A 664 6.66 -6.39 -14.02
N ASP A 665 6.03 -6.39 -12.84
CA ASP A 665 5.88 -5.21 -11.99
C ASP A 665 6.19 -5.60 -10.55
N THR A 666 7.43 -5.34 -10.13
CA THR A 666 7.87 -5.65 -8.77
C THR A 666 7.16 -4.78 -7.74
N GLN A 667 6.74 -3.55 -8.08
CA GLN A 667 6.03 -2.65 -7.16
C GLN A 667 4.62 -3.13 -6.79
N ARG A 668 4.04 -4.01 -7.62
CA ARG A 668 2.79 -4.71 -7.32
C ARG A 668 2.98 -5.96 -6.47
N LEU A 669 4.20 -6.46 -6.33
CA LEU A 669 4.51 -7.61 -5.46
C LEU A 669 4.73 -7.15 -4.04
N LYS A 670 4.11 -7.87 -3.11
CA LYS A 670 4.43 -7.71 -1.69
C LYS A 670 5.84 -8.21 -1.39
N SER A 671 6.47 -7.59 -0.40
CA SER A 671 7.84 -7.91 0.02
C SER A 671 8.00 -9.39 0.35
N VAL A 672 7.01 -9.98 1.03
CA VAL A 672 6.85 -11.40 1.28
C VAL A 672 5.38 -11.79 1.22
N GLU A 673 5.06 -12.87 0.52
CA GLU A 673 3.69 -13.36 0.38
C GLU A 673 3.64 -14.88 0.21
N ASP A 674 2.69 -15.53 0.89
CA ASP A 674 2.41 -16.95 0.68
C ASP A 674 1.27 -17.10 -0.31
N TRP A 675 1.54 -17.79 -1.40
CA TRP A 675 0.60 -18.05 -2.47
C TRP A 675 0.06 -19.47 -2.38
N ARG A 676 -1.24 -19.61 -2.65
CA ARG A 676 -1.97 -20.87 -2.68
C ARG A 676 -2.76 -20.95 -3.97
N LEU A 677 -2.44 -21.95 -4.79
CA LEU A 677 -3.20 -22.32 -5.98
C LEU A 677 -4.00 -23.56 -5.64
N VAL A 678 -5.30 -23.44 -5.45
CA VAL A 678 -6.14 -24.54 -4.93
C VAL A 678 -7.23 -24.89 -5.92
N TRP A 679 -7.34 -26.17 -6.29
CA TRP A 679 -8.43 -26.63 -7.15
C TRP A 679 -9.76 -26.54 -6.42
N GLU A 680 -10.72 -25.82 -7.00
CA GLU A 680 -11.98 -25.43 -6.35
C GLU A 680 -11.77 -24.85 -4.94
N GLY A 681 -10.75 -23.98 -4.83
CA GLY A 681 -10.37 -23.30 -3.60
C GLY A 681 -11.32 -22.19 -3.19
N SER A 682 -11.06 -21.62 -2.01
CA SER A 682 -11.82 -20.50 -1.44
C SER A 682 -11.71 -19.25 -2.31
N LEU A 683 -12.81 -18.49 -2.41
CA LEU A 683 -12.85 -17.15 -3.01
C LEU A 683 -12.57 -16.03 -1.98
N SER A 684 -12.05 -16.39 -0.80
CA SER A 684 -11.62 -15.45 0.24
C SER A 684 -10.33 -15.97 0.90
N GLY A 685 -9.40 -15.05 1.15
CA GLY A 685 -8.12 -15.32 1.83
C GLY A 685 -8.17 -15.13 3.34
N ASP A 686 -9.34 -14.79 3.87
CA ASP A 686 -9.45 -14.17 5.17
C ASP A 686 -9.49 -15.18 6.29
N ASN A 687 -8.87 -14.86 7.42
CA ASN A 687 -8.88 -15.72 8.59
C ASN A 687 -9.38 -14.91 9.79
N LEU A 688 -9.36 -15.50 10.98
CA LEU A 688 -9.86 -14.84 12.19
C LEU A 688 -9.08 -13.57 12.59
N LEU A 689 -7.94 -13.29 11.95
CA LEU A 689 -7.03 -12.18 12.25
C LEU A 689 -6.86 -11.19 11.08
N SER A 690 -7.36 -11.48 9.87
CA SER A 690 -7.19 -10.63 8.69
C SER A 690 -8.37 -10.74 7.72
N ASP A 691 -8.99 -9.60 7.38
CA ASP A 691 -10.15 -9.49 6.49
C ASP A 691 -9.82 -8.74 5.18
N ILE A 692 -9.09 -9.37 4.25
CA ILE A 692 -8.69 -8.80 2.95
C ILE A 692 -9.85 -8.82 1.93
N ASN A 693 -10.68 -9.87 1.89
CA ASN A 693 -11.82 -10.02 0.97
C ASN A 693 -13.18 -10.30 1.68
N GLY A 694 -13.27 -9.98 2.97
CA GLY A 694 -14.29 -10.48 3.90
C GLY A 694 -14.09 -11.95 4.32
N PRO A 695 -14.64 -12.37 5.48
CA PRO A 695 -14.26 -13.61 6.18
C PRO A 695 -14.41 -14.88 5.31
N THR A 696 -13.47 -15.83 5.44
CA THR A 696 -13.53 -17.13 4.72
C THR A 696 -14.81 -17.90 5.02
N ILE A 697 -15.38 -17.73 6.22
CA ILE A 697 -16.64 -18.35 6.60
C ILE A 697 -17.66 -17.26 6.85
N ARG A 698 -18.76 -17.31 6.09
CA ARG A 698 -19.86 -16.35 6.14
C ARG A 698 -21.12 -17.01 6.67
N SER A 699 -22.13 -16.20 6.95
CA SER A 699 -23.37 -16.64 7.56
C SER A 699 -24.56 -16.16 6.74
N GLY A 700 -25.38 -17.08 6.25
CA GLY A 700 -26.53 -16.79 5.42
C GLY A 700 -27.67 -17.76 5.67
N THR A 701 -28.88 -17.42 5.22
CA THR A 701 -30.04 -18.29 5.36
C THR A 701 -30.32 -18.97 4.03
N LEU A 702 -30.46 -20.29 4.05
CA LEU A 702 -30.97 -21.01 2.89
C LEU A 702 -32.50 -20.87 2.84
N SER A 703 -33.04 -20.73 1.64
CA SER A 703 -34.48 -20.67 1.42
C SER A 703 -34.85 -21.60 0.27
N VAL A 704 -35.93 -22.35 0.46
CA VAL A 704 -36.54 -23.19 -0.58
C VAL A 704 -37.92 -22.60 -0.85
N ALA A 705 -38.01 -21.73 -1.85
CA ALA A 705 -39.23 -21.00 -2.18
C ALA A 705 -39.43 -20.97 -3.69
N GLY A 706 -40.68 -21.20 -4.14
CA GLY A 706 -41.03 -21.17 -5.57
C GLY A 706 -40.27 -22.21 -6.42
N GLY A 707 -39.83 -23.32 -5.82
CA GLY A 707 -39.05 -24.37 -6.50
C GLY A 707 -37.55 -24.05 -6.68
N ALA A 708 -37.07 -22.90 -6.21
CA ALA A 708 -35.67 -22.53 -6.25
C ALA A 708 -35.02 -22.67 -4.87
N LEU A 709 -33.80 -23.20 -4.85
CA LEU A 709 -32.91 -23.16 -3.69
C LEU A 709 -32.12 -21.85 -3.73
N LYS A 710 -32.18 -21.07 -2.66
CA LYS A 710 -31.49 -19.79 -2.57
C LYS A 710 -30.64 -19.68 -1.31
N MET A 711 -29.52 -18.99 -1.39
CA MET A 711 -28.77 -18.51 -0.23
C MET A 711 -28.93 -16.99 -0.13
N ILE A 712 -29.36 -16.51 1.03
CA ILE A 712 -29.55 -15.08 1.28
C ILE A 712 -28.58 -14.63 2.37
N ASP A 713 -27.75 -13.64 2.05
CA ASP A 713 -26.84 -13.01 3.00
C ASP A 713 -27.08 -11.51 3.03
N ARG A 714 -27.52 -11.01 4.20
CA ARG A 714 -27.90 -9.60 4.40
C ARG A 714 -26.70 -8.65 4.36
N SER A 715 -25.49 -9.15 4.56
CA SER A 715 -24.25 -8.36 4.42
C SER A 715 -23.90 -8.05 2.95
N ARG A 716 -24.62 -8.66 1.99
CA ARG A 716 -24.44 -8.47 0.55
C ARG A 716 -23.00 -8.72 0.03
N PRO A 717 -22.35 -9.84 0.38
CA PRO A 717 -20.92 -10.03 0.13
C PRO A 717 -20.57 -10.57 -1.26
N PHE A 718 -21.54 -11.08 -2.04
CA PHE A 718 -21.22 -12.04 -3.11
C PHE A 718 -20.44 -11.45 -4.29
N CYS A 719 -20.75 -10.22 -4.71
CA CYS A 719 -20.01 -9.60 -5.82
C CYS A 719 -18.61 -9.17 -5.39
N ALA A 720 -18.46 -8.69 -4.15
CA ALA A 720 -17.17 -8.31 -3.56
C ALA A 720 -16.29 -9.51 -3.22
N ALA A 721 -16.87 -10.71 -3.14
CA ALA A 721 -16.15 -11.98 -2.98
C ALA A 721 -15.80 -12.64 -4.33
N GLY A 722 -16.18 -12.04 -5.47
CA GLY A 722 -15.83 -12.58 -6.78
C GLY A 722 -16.63 -13.81 -7.22
N VAL A 723 -17.87 -13.95 -6.74
CA VAL A 723 -18.73 -15.09 -7.10
C VAL A 723 -19.19 -14.99 -8.55
N GLU A 724 -19.02 -16.08 -9.28
CA GLU A 724 -19.46 -16.28 -10.65
C GLU A 724 -20.50 -17.41 -10.75
N SER A 725 -21.16 -17.53 -11.90
CA SER A 725 -22.00 -18.70 -12.17
C SER A 725 -21.14 -19.96 -12.27
N TYR A 726 -21.68 -21.09 -11.82
CA TYR A 726 -21.05 -22.39 -11.65
C TYR A 726 -20.04 -22.51 -10.51
N ASP A 727 -19.87 -21.46 -9.71
CA ASP A 727 -19.15 -21.53 -8.43
C ASP A 727 -19.86 -22.40 -7.41
N LEU A 728 -19.20 -22.57 -6.26
CA LEU A 728 -19.58 -23.52 -5.25
C LEU A 728 -19.91 -22.82 -3.94
N VAL A 729 -21.07 -23.16 -3.39
CA VAL A 729 -21.43 -22.87 -2.01
C VAL A 729 -21.35 -24.17 -1.24
N GLN A 730 -20.46 -24.22 -0.25
CA GLN A 730 -20.36 -25.37 0.66
C GLN A 730 -20.79 -24.94 2.05
N LEU A 731 -21.81 -25.60 2.59
CA LEU A 731 -22.23 -25.36 3.97
C LEU A 731 -21.26 -26.07 4.91
N ARG A 732 -20.56 -25.30 5.74
CA ARG A 732 -19.62 -25.86 6.73
C ARG A 732 -20.36 -26.57 7.85
N GLY A 733 -21.58 -26.11 8.15
CA GLY A 733 -22.32 -26.61 9.29
C GLY A 733 -21.70 -26.15 10.61
N CYS A 734 -21.73 -27.02 11.63
CA CYS A 734 -21.23 -26.74 12.97
C CYS A 734 -20.39 -27.93 13.48
N ASP A 735 -19.40 -27.63 14.31
CA ASP A 735 -18.52 -28.62 14.93
C ASP A 735 -19.23 -29.30 16.12
N PRO A 736 -19.34 -30.65 16.15
CA PRO A 736 -19.91 -31.37 17.29
C PRO A 736 -19.19 -31.10 18.61
N GLN A 737 -17.90 -30.75 18.58
CA GLN A 737 -17.09 -30.48 19.76
C GLN A 737 -17.27 -29.04 20.28
N ALA A 738 -17.89 -28.14 19.49
CA ALA A 738 -18.20 -26.77 19.86
C ALA A 738 -19.67 -26.39 19.54
N PRO A 739 -20.66 -27.15 20.05
CA PRO A 739 -22.02 -27.18 19.50
C PRO A 739 -22.86 -25.90 19.74
N THR A 740 -22.52 -25.09 20.75
CA THR A 740 -23.27 -23.87 21.13
C THR A 740 -22.64 -22.58 20.61
N ALA A 741 -21.34 -22.55 20.34
CA ALA A 741 -20.64 -21.32 19.92
C ALA A 741 -20.79 -21.01 18.42
N GLN A 742 -21.15 -22.01 17.61
CA GLN A 742 -21.16 -21.91 16.14
C GLN A 742 -22.57 -21.81 15.53
N CYS A 743 -23.61 -21.91 16.36
CA CYS A 743 -25.01 -21.84 15.94
C CYS A 743 -25.71 -20.60 16.53
N PRO A 744 -26.64 -19.97 15.79
CA PRO A 744 -27.45 -18.86 16.32
C PRO A 744 -28.25 -19.23 17.56
N LEU A 745 -28.62 -18.23 18.37
CA LEU A 745 -29.50 -18.41 19.52
C LEU A 745 -30.81 -19.14 19.13
N GLY A 746 -31.22 -20.11 19.95
CA GLY A 746 -32.42 -20.93 19.72
C GLY A 746 -32.23 -22.09 18.74
N THR A 747 -30.99 -22.34 18.30
CA THR A 747 -30.62 -23.51 17.48
C THR A 747 -29.54 -24.32 18.17
N LYS A 748 -29.52 -25.64 17.95
CA LYS A 748 -28.45 -26.53 18.42
C LYS A 748 -27.70 -27.13 17.22
N CYS A 749 -26.40 -27.37 17.39
CA CYS A 749 -25.65 -28.15 16.44
C CYS A 749 -26.10 -29.61 16.48
N TYR A 750 -26.74 -30.07 15.40
CA TYR A 750 -27.18 -31.47 15.28
C TYR A 750 -26.30 -32.23 14.30
N VAL A 751 -25.74 -33.35 14.76
CA VAL A 751 -24.94 -34.27 13.94
C VAL A 751 -25.74 -35.55 13.76
N HIS A 752 -26.11 -35.85 12.52
CA HIS A 752 -26.82 -37.09 12.21
C HIS A 752 -25.88 -38.30 12.39
N PRO A 753 -26.31 -39.41 13.02
CA PRO A 753 -25.45 -40.56 13.29
C PRO A 753 -24.84 -41.18 12.01
N ASP A 754 -25.57 -41.13 10.89
CA ASP A 754 -25.11 -41.65 9.61
C ASP A 754 -24.11 -40.73 8.88
N THR A 755 -23.80 -39.54 9.41
CA THR A 755 -22.92 -38.60 8.69
C THR A 755 -21.48 -39.10 8.69
N THR A 756 -20.88 -39.12 7.49
CA THR A 756 -19.46 -39.47 7.32
C THR A 756 -18.58 -38.24 7.14
N THR A 757 -19.17 -37.04 7.11
CA THR A 757 -18.46 -35.77 6.94
C THR A 757 -17.91 -35.19 8.24
N GLY A 758 -18.39 -35.70 9.39
CA GLY A 758 -18.00 -35.23 10.72
C GLY A 758 -18.55 -33.85 11.11
N ALA A 759 -19.39 -33.21 10.28
CA ALA A 759 -19.94 -31.87 10.51
C ALA A 759 -21.46 -31.88 10.75
N GLY A 760 -21.91 -31.19 11.80
CA GLY A 760 -23.33 -30.99 12.11
C GLY A 760 -23.98 -29.88 11.30
N SER A 761 -25.27 -29.63 11.50
CA SER A 761 -25.97 -28.42 11.02
C SER A 761 -26.76 -27.77 12.16
N CYS A 762 -26.92 -26.45 12.11
CA CYS A 762 -27.69 -25.73 13.11
C CYS A 762 -29.18 -25.92 12.86
N LEU A 763 -29.85 -26.71 13.70
CA LEU A 763 -31.30 -26.94 13.64
C LEU A 763 -32.00 -26.25 14.82
N PRO A 764 -33.28 -25.84 14.68
CA PRO A 764 -34.03 -25.27 15.80
C PRO A 764 -34.05 -26.23 16.99
N GLU A 765 -33.65 -25.74 18.16
CA GLU A 765 -33.34 -26.60 19.32
C GLU A 765 -34.52 -27.49 19.72
N LYS A 766 -35.73 -26.91 19.70
CA LYS A 766 -36.97 -27.57 20.10
C LYS A 766 -37.46 -28.66 19.14
N THR A 767 -37.02 -28.64 17.89
CA THR A 767 -37.53 -29.55 16.84
C THR A 767 -36.44 -30.36 16.15
N ALA A 768 -35.17 -30.16 16.50
CA ALA A 768 -34.06 -30.81 15.81
C ALA A 768 -34.17 -32.35 15.82
N ASP A 769 -34.61 -32.97 16.91
CA ASP A 769 -34.74 -34.43 16.99
C ASP A 769 -35.90 -34.94 16.13
N GLN A 770 -36.96 -34.15 15.97
CA GLN A 770 -38.07 -34.44 15.05
C GLN A 770 -37.66 -34.25 13.59
N LEU A 771 -36.78 -33.27 13.33
CA LEU A 771 -36.26 -32.95 12.01
C LEU A 771 -35.12 -33.87 11.59
N ALA A 772 -34.49 -34.61 12.49
CA ALA A 772 -33.32 -35.44 12.22
C ALA A 772 -33.50 -36.37 11.01
N GLU A 773 -34.58 -37.15 11.01
CA GLU A 773 -34.87 -38.10 9.92
C GLU A 773 -35.37 -37.38 8.67
N THR A 774 -36.22 -36.35 8.83
CA THR A 774 -36.74 -35.57 7.70
C THR A 774 -35.61 -34.85 6.95
N CYS A 775 -34.58 -34.42 7.67
CA CYS A 775 -33.43 -33.69 7.15
C CYS A 775 -32.23 -34.61 6.89
N ARG A 776 -32.37 -35.93 7.01
CA ARG A 776 -31.26 -36.90 6.97
C ARG A 776 -30.35 -36.66 5.77
N ASP A 777 -30.88 -36.67 4.56
CA ASP A 777 -30.09 -36.57 3.33
C ASP A 777 -29.30 -35.25 3.24
N PHE A 778 -29.89 -34.17 3.74
CA PHE A 778 -29.18 -32.89 3.88
C PHE A 778 -28.06 -32.97 4.93
N LEU A 779 -28.33 -33.59 6.08
CA LEU A 779 -27.39 -33.70 7.20
C LEU A 779 -26.22 -34.65 6.93
N VAL A 780 -26.39 -35.68 6.09
CA VAL A 780 -25.34 -36.66 5.78
C VAL A 780 -24.54 -36.33 4.50
N SER A 781 -25.05 -35.44 3.65
CA SER A 781 -24.34 -34.96 2.46
C SER A 781 -23.22 -33.95 2.78
N LEU A 782 -22.34 -33.69 1.80
CA LEU A 782 -21.32 -32.63 1.83
C LEU A 782 -21.92 -31.22 1.79
N ARG A 783 -23.22 -31.09 1.50
CA ARG A 783 -23.98 -29.83 1.39
C ARG A 783 -23.29 -28.84 0.46
N ARG A 784 -22.83 -29.36 -0.69
CA ARG A 784 -22.16 -28.59 -1.73
C ARG A 784 -23.15 -28.32 -2.87
N TYR A 785 -23.30 -27.05 -3.21
CA TYR A 785 -24.24 -26.57 -4.22
C TYR A 785 -23.53 -25.75 -5.27
N THR A 786 -24.07 -25.76 -6.47
CA THR A 786 -23.57 -24.95 -7.58
C THR A 786 -24.36 -23.64 -7.66
N VAL A 787 -23.67 -22.51 -7.81
CA VAL A 787 -24.30 -21.21 -8.08
C VAL A 787 -24.79 -21.18 -9.51
N SER A 788 -26.08 -20.97 -9.73
CA SER A 788 -26.64 -20.72 -11.08
C SER A 788 -26.77 -19.23 -11.40
N GLU A 789 -26.98 -18.41 -10.37
CA GLU A 789 -27.05 -16.96 -10.49
C GLU A 789 -26.52 -16.32 -9.20
N ALA A 790 -25.77 -15.23 -9.35
CA ALA A 790 -25.24 -14.44 -8.24
C ALA A 790 -25.71 -12.99 -8.30
N LYS A 791 -26.22 -12.49 -7.18
CA LYS A 791 -26.52 -11.08 -6.90
C LYS A 791 -25.81 -10.68 -5.62
N THR A 792 -25.68 -9.38 -5.36
CA THR A 792 -24.90 -8.87 -4.21
C THR A 792 -25.24 -9.55 -2.87
N GLY A 793 -26.51 -9.84 -2.58
CA GLY A 793 -26.95 -10.51 -1.33
C GLY A 793 -27.81 -11.77 -1.50
N GLU A 794 -27.91 -12.31 -2.72
CA GLU A 794 -28.67 -13.52 -3.00
C GLU A 794 -27.94 -14.38 -4.04
N LEU A 795 -27.84 -15.69 -3.77
CA LEU A 795 -27.41 -16.69 -4.75
C LEU A 795 -28.56 -17.65 -5.04
N THR A 796 -28.77 -17.99 -6.31
CA THR A 796 -29.63 -19.10 -6.72
C THR A 796 -28.77 -20.34 -6.88
N LEU A 797 -29.14 -21.44 -6.22
CA LEU A 797 -28.34 -22.64 -6.10
C LEU A 797 -28.98 -23.83 -6.84
N LEU A 798 -28.13 -24.71 -7.35
CA LEU A 798 -28.49 -26.00 -7.93
C LEU A 798 -27.91 -27.12 -7.06
N PRO A 799 -28.67 -28.21 -6.84
CA PRO A 799 -28.12 -29.47 -6.34
C PRO A 799 -26.94 -29.92 -7.20
N ARG A 800 -25.89 -30.43 -6.56
CA ARG A 800 -24.65 -30.81 -7.25
C ARG A 800 -24.53 -32.33 -7.32
N GLN A 801 -24.40 -32.86 -8.52
CA GLN A 801 -24.16 -34.28 -8.73
C GLN A 801 -22.69 -34.64 -8.46
N ARG A 802 -22.45 -35.86 -7.98
CA ARG A 802 -21.12 -36.46 -7.83
C ARG A 802 -20.64 -36.97 -9.18
N VAL A 803 -19.50 -36.47 -9.63
CA VAL A 803 -18.91 -36.78 -10.93
C VAL A 803 -17.52 -37.37 -10.74
N LEU A 804 -17.16 -38.35 -11.57
CA LEU A 804 -15.81 -38.90 -11.61
C LEU A 804 -14.79 -37.82 -11.96
N ARG A 805 -13.77 -37.63 -11.12
CA ARG A 805 -12.80 -36.53 -11.23
C ARG A 805 -12.01 -36.57 -12.53
N SER A 806 -11.69 -37.78 -12.98
CA SER A 806 -10.97 -38.05 -14.23
C SER A 806 -11.84 -37.96 -15.50
N THR A 807 -13.07 -37.44 -15.41
CA THR A 807 -13.89 -37.16 -16.61
C THR A 807 -13.13 -36.23 -17.57
N PRO A 808 -12.98 -36.57 -18.87
CA PRO A 808 -12.20 -35.76 -19.79
C PRO A 808 -12.74 -34.34 -19.95
N LEU A 809 -11.87 -33.38 -20.25
CA LEU A 809 -12.27 -31.99 -20.49
C LEU A 809 -13.24 -31.86 -21.67
N GLY A 810 -13.12 -32.73 -22.68
CA GLY A 810 -14.08 -32.83 -23.80
C GLY A 810 -15.33 -33.65 -23.51
N GLY A 811 -15.45 -34.20 -22.30
CA GLY A 811 -16.55 -35.06 -21.86
C GLY A 811 -16.36 -36.54 -22.18
N CYS A 812 -17.18 -37.38 -21.55
CA CYS A 812 -17.27 -38.81 -21.86
C CYS A 812 -18.10 -39.04 -23.12
N ARG A 813 -17.86 -40.17 -23.82
CA ARG A 813 -18.65 -40.57 -24.99
C ARG A 813 -19.57 -41.73 -24.67
N THR A 814 -19.08 -42.71 -23.89
CA THR A 814 -19.82 -43.91 -23.51
C THR A 814 -19.70 -44.21 -22.00
N VAL A 815 -20.53 -45.13 -21.51
CA VAL A 815 -20.42 -45.65 -20.13
C VAL A 815 -19.11 -46.41 -19.92
N ASP A 816 -18.60 -47.09 -20.95
CA ASP A 816 -17.33 -47.82 -20.88
C ASP A 816 -16.12 -46.90 -20.68
N ASP A 817 -16.18 -45.65 -21.18
CA ASP A 817 -15.18 -44.63 -20.88
C ASP A 817 -15.13 -44.36 -19.38
N CYS A 818 -16.29 -44.14 -18.77
CA CYS A 818 -16.41 -43.87 -17.35
C CYS A 818 -15.93 -45.05 -16.49
N ASN A 819 -16.27 -46.28 -16.88
CA ASN A 819 -15.80 -47.48 -16.19
C ASN A 819 -14.27 -47.65 -16.29
N THR A 820 -13.68 -47.27 -17.42
CA THR A 820 -12.22 -47.31 -17.60
C THR A 820 -11.53 -46.27 -16.74
N LEU A 821 -12.00 -45.02 -16.80
CA LEU A 821 -11.49 -43.94 -15.97
C LEU A 821 -11.60 -44.23 -14.48
N ALA A 822 -12.71 -44.83 -14.04
CA ALA A 822 -12.92 -45.17 -12.63
C ALA A 822 -11.93 -46.24 -12.15
N ARG A 823 -11.57 -47.21 -13.00
CA ARG A 823 -10.51 -48.17 -12.70
C ARG A 823 -9.15 -47.48 -12.62
N ASP A 824 -8.86 -46.59 -13.56
CA ASP A 824 -7.59 -45.87 -13.58
C ASP A 824 -7.44 -44.93 -12.38
N GLU A 825 -8.52 -44.33 -11.92
CA GLU A 825 -8.56 -43.52 -10.70
C GLU A 825 -8.34 -44.39 -9.44
N ALA A 826 -8.93 -45.59 -9.38
CA ALA A 826 -8.64 -46.53 -8.30
C ALA A 826 -7.16 -46.94 -8.27
N LYS A 827 -6.53 -47.10 -9.45
CA LYS A 827 -5.10 -47.36 -9.58
C LYS A 827 -4.23 -46.18 -9.17
N LEU A 828 -4.73 -44.93 -9.15
CA LEU A 828 -3.93 -43.79 -8.69
C LEU A 828 -3.68 -43.81 -7.18
N ILE A 829 -4.60 -44.39 -6.42
CA ILE A 829 -4.55 -44.47 -4.96
C ILE A 829 -3.56 -45.56 -4.51
N ASP A 830 -3.39 -46.61 -5.32
CA ASP A 830 -2.45 -47.70 -5.07
C ASP A 830 -0.99 -47.22 -5.22
N GLU A 831 -0.08 -47.62 -4.33
CA GLU A 831 1.35 -47.35 -4.49
C GLU A 831 2.00 -48.20 -5.59
N ALA A 832 1.39 -49.35 -5.93
CA ALA A 832 1.87 -50.23 -6.99
C ALA A 832 1.84 -49.55 -8.36
N HIS A 833 2.75 -49.98 -9.24
CA HIS A 833 2.77 -49.53 -10.62
C HIS A 833 1.41 -49.80 -11.31
N PRO A 834 0.87 -48.92 -12.17
CA PRO A 834 -0.45 -49.09 -12.79
C PRO A 834 -0.67 -50.43 -13.54
N SER A 835 0.39 -51.07 -14.03
CA SER A 835 0.34 -52.43 -14.63
C SER A 835 0.25 -53.57 -13.62
N GLN A 836 0.68 -53.34 -12.38
CA GLN A 836 0.71 -54.33 -11.30
C GLN A 836 -0.43 -54.12 -10.30
N SER A 837 -1.06 -52.96 -10.32
CA SER A 837 -2.20 -52.64 -9.46
C SER A 837 -3.39 -53.54 -9.77
N THR A 838 -3.93 -54.16 -8.71
CA THR A 838 -5.15 -54.97 -8.75
C THR A 838 -6.38 -54.16 -8.32
N ALA A 839 -6.23 -52.84 -8.13
CA ALA A 839 -7.31 -51.95 -7.75
C ALA A 839 -8.43 -51.96 -8.79
N THR A 840 -9.68 -52.04 -8.30
CA THR A 840 -10.88 -52.05 -9.13
C THR A 840 -11.74 -50.83 -8.83
N ALA A 841 -12.53 -50.39 -9.81
CA ALA A 841 -13.49 -49.31 -9.62
C ALA A 841 -14.53 -49.74 -8.57
N ARG A 842 -14.71 -48.90 -7.55
CA ARG A 842 -15.65 -49.17 -6.44
C ARG A 842 -17.10 -48.85 -6.78
N TYR A 843 -17.34 -48.00 -7.78
CA TYR A 843 -18.64 -47.38 -8.03
C TYR A 843 -19.04 -47.42 -9.51
N ALA A 844 -20.33 -47.20 -9.76
CA ALA A 844 -20.91 -47.18 -11.10
C ALA A 844 -21.18 -45.75 -11.60
N TYR A 845 -21.06 -45.56 -12.91
CA TYR A 845 -21.17 -44.25 -13.56
C TYR A 845 -22.02 -44.30 -14.84
N ALA A 846 -22.70 -43.20 -15.15
CA ALA A 846 -23.37 -42.94 -16.41
C ALA A 846 -22.66 -41.81 -17.17
N CYS A 847 -22.71 -41.84 -18.50
CA CYS A 847 -22.18 -40.76 -19.33
C CYS A 847 -23.29 -39.82 -19.81
N GLU A 848 -23.50 -38.71 -19.09
CA GLU A 848 -24.65 -37.81 -19.28
C GLU A 848 -24.33 -36.35 -18.95
N ALA A 849 -25.20 -35.42 -19.34
CA ALA A 849 -25.04 -34.01 -19.01
C ALA A 849 -25.32 -33.74 -17.52
N ASP A 850 -24.44 -32.97 -16.86
CA ASP A 850 -24.66 -32.49 -15.48
C ASP A 850 -24.97 -30.99 -15.50
N PRO A 851 -26.24 -30.57 -15.33
CA PRO A 851 -26.64 -29.16 -15.39
C PRO A 851 -26.00 -28.30 -14.30
N SER A 852 -25.42 -28.91 -13.26
CA SER A 852 -24.69 -28.22 -12.19
C SER A 852 -23.22 -27.94 -12.56
N ARG A 853 -22.80 -28.16 -13.81
CA ARG A 853 -21.44 -27.90 -14.29
C ARG A 853 -21.47 -26.95 -15.48
N LYS A 854 -20.34 -26.28 -15.71
CA LYS A 854 -20.20 -25.39 -16.86
C LYS A 854 -20.24 -26.20 -18.15
N ASP A 855 -20.80 -25.62 -19.22
CA ASP A 855 -20.90 -26.20 -20.56
C ASP A 855 -21.66 -27.55 -20.63
N SER A 856 -22.53 -27.79 -19.65
CA SER A 856 -23.31 -29.03 -19.49
C SER A 856 -24.20 -29.39 -20.68
N ALA A 857 -24.66 -28.40 -21.44
CA ALA A 857 -25.41 -28.61 -22.68
C ALA A 857 -24.56 -29.28 -23.78
N THR A 858 -23.24 -29.15 -23.72
CA THR A 858 -22.29 -29.61 -24.75
C THR A 858 -21.35 -30.69 -24.27
N ILE A 859 -21.09 -30.80 -22.96
CA ILE A 859 -20.11 -31.71 -22.37
C ILE A 859 -20.81 -32.72 -21.45
N LYS A 860 -20.75 -34.00 -21.81
CA LYS A 860 -21.21 -35.10 -20.94
C LYS A 860 -20.16 -35.46 -19.91
N ARG A 861 -20.60 -35.80 -18.70
CA ARG A 861 -19.75 -36.16 -17.56
C ARG A 861 -20.03 -37.59 -17.10
N CYS A 862 -19.05 -38.19 -16.44
CA CYS A 862 -19.22 -39.49 -15.79
C CYS A 862 -19.90 -39.28 -14.44
N VAL A 863 -21.23 -39.19 -14.45
CA VAL A 863 -22.06 -38.96 -13.27
C VAL A 863 -22.23 -40.26 -12.51
N MET A 864 -22.01 -40.23 -11.19
CA MET A 864 -22.09 -41.40 -10.33
C MET A 864 -23.56 -41.84 -10.13
N THR A 865 -23.84 -43.12 -10.36
CA THR A 865 -25.19 -43.71 -10.27
C THR A 865 -25.34 -44.54 -9.01
N CYS A 866 -26.55 -44.61 -8.48
CA CYS A 866 -26.84 -45.36 -7.25
C CYS A 866 -28.25 -45.95 -7.25
N THR A 867 -28.46 -46.93 -6.40
CA THR A 867 -29.80 -47.42 -5.99
C THR A 867 -30.07 -47.21 -4.50
N ARG A 868 -29.03 -46.95 -3.73
CA ARG A 868 -29.03 -46.68 -2.28
C ARG A 868 -27.78 -45.89 -1.91
N ASP A 869 -27.77 -45.26 -0.73
CA ASP A 869 -26.65 -44.42 -0.26
C ASP A 869 -25.30 -45.15 -0.22
N ALA A 870 -25.29 -46.45 0.08
CA ALA A 870 -24.07 -47.25 0.14
C ALA A 870 -23.38 -47.42 -1.23
N ASP A 871 -24.07 -47.10 -2.32
CA ASP A 871 -23.51 -47.11 -3.68
C ASP A 871 -22.81 -45.77 -4.00
N CYS A 872 -22.90 -44.76 -3.11
CA CYS A 872 -22.30 -43.45 -3.27
C CYS A 872 -21.00 -43.29 -2.48
N GLU A 873 -20.18 -42.33 -2.89
CA GLU A 873 -18.99 -41.94 -2.14
C GLU A 873 -19.36 -41.27 -0.82
N SER A 874 -18.45 -41.34 0.15
CA SER A 874 -18.61 -40.71 1.47
C SER A 874 -19.04 -39.24 1.33
N GLY A 875 -20.09 -38.86 2.06
CA GLY A 875 -20.68 -37.53 2.00
C GLY A 875 -21.56 -37.26 0.77
N SER A 876 -21.87 -38.27 -0.05
CA SER A 876 -22.90 -38.18 -1.09
C SER A 876 -24.08 -39.10 -0.75
N VAL A 877 -25.28 -38.69 -1.17
CA VAL A 877 -26.53 -39.44 -0.94
C VAL A 877 -27.17 -39.83 -2.25
N CYS A 878 -27.94 -40.92 -2.26
CA CYS A 878 -28.63 -41.35 -3.46
C CYS A 878 -29.93 -40.55 -3.64
N GLY A 879 -29.91 -39.59 -4.58
CA GLY A 879 -31.08 -38.74 -4.85
C GLY A 879 -32.15 -39.44 -5.70
N ASP A 880 -33.33 -38.81 -5.78
CA ASP A 880 -34.52 -39.30 -6.49
C ASP A 880 -34.29 -39.64 -7.98
N THR A 881 -33.24 -39.09 -8.59
CA THR A 881 -32.84 -39.37 -9.97
C THR A 881 -31.93 -40.58 -10.12
N ASN A 882 -31.75 -41.40 -9.07
CA ASN A 882 -30.76 -42.49 -9.01
C ASN A 882 -29.34 -42.01 -9.30
N ARG A 883 -29.00 -40.82 -8.78
CA ARG A 883 -27.68 -40.19 -8.90
C ARG A 883 -27.16 -39.85 -7.51
N CYS A 884 -25.85 -40.00 -7.33
CA CYS A 884 -25.21 -39.57 -6.10
C CYS A 884 -25.10 -38.04 -6.08
N MET A 885 -25.56 -37.43 -4.99
CA MET A 885 -25.64 -35.97 -4.83
C MET A 885 -24.68 -35.51 -3.72
N GLU A 886 -23.83 -34.54 -4.03
CA GLU A 886 -22.96 -33.85 -3.05
C GLU A 886 -23.77 -32.84 -2.19
N GLY A 887 -24.92 -32.39 -2.71
CA GLY A 887 -25.88 -31.56 -2.01
C GLY A 887 -27.27 -31.76 -2.62
N VAL A 888 -28.24 -32.05 -1.75
CA VAL A 888 -29.66 -32.25 -2.12
C VAL A 888 -30.48 -30.99 -1.85
N THR A 889 -31.59 -30.80 -2.55
CA THR A 889 -32.56 -29.77 -2.15
C THR A 889 -33.16 -30.16 -0.79
N PRO A 890 -32.86 -29.45 0.31
CA PRO A 890 -33.36 -29.83 1.60
C PRO A 890 -34.87 -29.50 1.72
N PRO A 891 -35.63 -30.23 2.54
CA PRO A 891 -36.95 -29.78 2.95
C PRO A 891 -36.88 -28.38 3.59
N ALA A 892 -37.87 -27.52 3.33
CA ALA A 892 -37.84 -26.13 3.80
C ALA A 892 -37.70 -26.00 5.33
N ALA A 893 -38.21 -26.97 6.09
CA ALA A 893 -38.08 -27.02 7.55
C ALA A 893 -36.62 -27.22 8.03
N CYS A 894 -35.75 -27.79 7.20
CA CYS A 894 -34.35 -28.10 7.52
C CYS A 894 -33.41 -26.89 7.41
N VAL A 895 -33.85 -25.81 6.76
CA VAL A 895 -33.00 -24.67 6.36
C VAL A 895 -33.49 -23.30 6.85
N GLN A 896 -34.34 -23.27 7.87
CA GLN A 896 -34.92 -22.01 8.40
C GLN A 896 -33.96 -21.16 9.24
N SER A 897 -32.79 -21.71 9.58
CA SER A 897 -31.78 -21.08 10.42
C SER A 897 -30.65 -20.49 9.57
N VAL A 898 -29.92 -19.54 10.16
CA VAL A 898 -28.66 -19.05 9.58
C VAL A 898 -27.64 -20.19 9.61
N GLN A 899 -27.02 -20.45 8.45
CA GLN A 899 -26.00 -21.46 8.24
C GLN A 899 -24.67 -20.80 7.90
N ARG A 900 -23.59 -21.39 8.39
CA ARG A 900 -22.24 -21.01 7.99
C ARG A 900 -21.90 -21.63 6.63
N TYR A 901 -21.36 -20.83 5.73
CA TYR A 901 -21.01 -21.26 4.38
C TYR A 901 -19.64 -20.73 3.93
N GLU A 902 -19.06 -21.42 2.95
CA GLU A 902 -17.84 -21.03 2.24
C GLU A 902 -18.16 -20.90 0.74
N LEU A 903 -17.56 -19.91 0.10
CA LEU A 903 -17.62 -19.69 -1.35
C LEU A 903 -16.35 -20.21 -1.99
N ARG A 904 -16.49 -21.01 -3.04
CA ARG A 904 -15.38 -21.68 -3.73
C ARG A 904 -15.50 -21.53 -5.23
N ALA A 905 -14.37 -21.49 -5.93
CA ALA A 905 -14.38 -21.56 -7.38
C ALA A 905 -14.95 -22.89 -7.87
N GLY A 906 -15.75 -22.86 -8.94
CA GLY A 906 -16.14 -24.06 -9.67
C GLY A 906 -15.16 -24.38 -10.80
N GLU A 907 -14.71 -25.63 -10.89
CA GLU A 907 -13.91 -26.16 -12.02
C GLU A 907 -12.68 -25.32 -12.41
N ALA A 908 -12.05 -24.65 -11.44
CA ALA A 908 -10.84 -23.86 -11.65
C ALA A 908 -9.94 -23.88 -10.41
N PHE A 909 -8.65 -23.62 -10.61
CA PHE A 909 -7.77 -23.22 -9.52
C PHE A 909 -8.07 -21.78 -9.11
N THR A 910 -8.11 -21.53 -7.80
CA THR A 910 -8.02 -20.18 -7.24
C THR A 910 -6.57 -19.83 -6.97
N VAL A 911 -6.10 -18.67 -7.41
CA VAL A 911 -4.81 -18.10 -7.05
C VAL A 911 -5.05 -17.10 -5.92
N LEU A 912 -4.50 -17.39 -4.74
CA LEU A 912 -4.78 -16.62 -3.53
C LEU A 912 -3.48 -16.31 -2.80
N GLY A 913 -3.26 -15.05 -2.47
CA GLY A 913 -2.12 -14.60 -1.67
C GLY A 913 -2.54 -14.27 -0.23
N THR A 914 -1.64 -14.46 0.75
CA THR A 914 -1.95 -14.14 2.15
C THR A 914 -2.13 -12.66 2.45
N GLN A 915 -1.63 -11.76 1.57
CA GLN A 915 -1.78 -10.31 1.71
C GLN A 915 -2.61 -9.70 0.59
N SER A 916 -2.51 -10.25 -0.62
CA SER A 916 -3.24 -9.80 -1.81
C SER A 916 -4.65 -10.39 -1.88
N GLY A 917 -4.93 -11.44 -1.10
CA GLY A 917 -6.21 -12.13 -1.10
C GLY A 917 -6.53 -12.82 -2.43
N TYR A 918 -7.82 -13.00 -2.70
CA TYR A 918 -8.36 -13.49 -3.95
C TYR A 918 -8.70 -12.33 -4.89
N ILE A 919 -7.90 -12.16 -5.94
CA ILE A 919 -8.04 -11.05 -6.90
C ILE A 919 -9.07 -11.43 -7.97
N HIS A 920 -10.08 -10.59 -8.21
CA HIS A 920 -11.12 -10.85 -9.21
C HIS A 920 -11.63 -9.58 -9.90
N PRO A 921 -12.25 -9.71 -11.09
CA PRO A 921 -12.79 -8.57 -11.84
C PRO A 921 -14.30 -8.34 -11.59
N VAL A 922 -14.96 -9.23 -10.84
CA VAL A 922 -16.42 -9.21 -10.66
C VAL A 922 -16.87 -7.91 -10.00
N ILE A 923 -17.89 -7.28 -10.58
CA ILE A 923 -18.50 -6.05 -10.08
C ILE A 923 -20.02 -6.25 -9.90
N LYS A 924 -20.63 -5.35 -9.13
CA LYS A 924 -22.09 -5.23 -9.05
C LYS A 924 -22.61 -4.49 -10.28
N ASP A 925 -23.51 -5.11 -11.03
CA ASP A 925 -24.29 -4.42 -12.05
C ASP A 925 -25.24 -3.40 -11.38
N PRO A 926 -25.16 -2.10 -11.72
CA PRO A 926 -25.93 -1.05 -11.04
C PRO A 926 -27.44 -1.17 -11.26
N GLY A 927 -27.90 -1.81 -12.34
CA GLY A 927 -29.33 -1.94 -12.66
C GLY A 927 -30.01 -3.15 -12.03
N SER A 928 -29.34 -4.30 -12.00
CA SER A 928 -29.93 -5.59 -11.58
C SER A 928 -29.36 -6.16 -10.27
N GLU A 929 -28.36 -5.50 -9.69
CA GLU A 929 -27.55 -6.01 -8.56
C GLU A 929 -26.85 -7.36 -8.81
N ARG A 930 -26.83 -7.84 -10.06
CA ARG A 930 -26.17 -9.10 -10.44
C ARG A 930 -24.66 -8.92 -10.38
N CYS A 931 -23.98 -9.99 -9.97
CA CYS A 931 -22.54 -10.03 -10.03
C CYS A 931 -22.14 -10.37 -11.47
N ILE A 932 -21.44 -9.45 -12.12
CA ILE A 932 -21.03 -9.59 -13.53
C ILE A 932 -19.52 -9.47 -13.65
N VAL A 933 -18.95 -10.23 -14.57
CA VAL A 933 -17.59 -9.98 -15.05
C VAL A 933 -17.71 -8.91 -16.14
N PRO A 934 -17.03 -7.76 -16.02
CA PRO A 934 -17.00 -6.74 -17.07
C PRO A 934 -16.55 -7.34 -18.41
N ASP A 935 -16.98 -6.73 -19.51
CA ASP A 935 -16.51 -7.11 -20.83
C ASP A 935 -14.99 -6.94 -20.97
N ALA A 936 -14.40 -7.58 -21.97
CA ALA A 936 -12.95 -7.57 -22.16
C ALA A 936 -12.37 -6.15 -22.35
N ALA A 937 -13.19 -5.19 -22.82
CA ALA A 937 -12.78 -3.80 -23.01
C ALA A 937 -12.67 -3.02 -21.68
N ASN A 938 -13.50 -3.34 -20.69
CA ASN A 938 -13.52 -2.65 -19.40
C ASN A 938 -12.91 -3.48 -18.25
N ARG A 939 -12.47 -4.71 -18.52
CA ARG A 939 -11.83 -5.61 -17.55
C ARG A 939 -10.31 -5.42 -17.54
N ASN A 940 -9.72 -5.29 -16.35
CA ASN A 940 -8.27 -5.43 -16.20
C ASN A 940 -7.89 -6.93 -16.32
N PRO A 941 -7.12 -7.33 -17.35
CA PRO A 941 -6.75 -8.73 -17.54
C PRO A 941 -5.82 -9.25 -16.46
N LEU A 942 -5.19 -8.40 -15.63
CA LEU A 942 -4.33 -8.82 -14.52
C LEU A 942 -5.11 -9.07 -13.22
N GLN A 943 -6.38 -8.64 -13.14
CA GLN A 943 -7.23 -8.88 -11.97
C GLN A 943 -8.02 -10.18 -12.12
N ILE A 944 -7.30 -11.29 -12.23
CA ILE A 944 -7.89 -12.61 -12.44
C ILE A 944 -7.21 -13.58 -11.48
N GLY A 945 -7.98 -14.16 -10.58
CA GLY A 945 -7.51 -15.16 -9.62
C GLY A 945 -7.93 -16.58 -9.98
N ARG A 946 -8.40 -16.83 -11.22
CA ARG A 946 -8.88 -18.16 -11.66
C ARG A 946 -8.01 -18.74 -12.77
N ILE A 947 -7.67 -20.02 -12.65
CA ILE A 947 -7.04 -20.81 -13.72
C ILE A 947 -7.95 -22.02 -14.02
N PRO A 948 -8.83 -21.95 -15.03
CA PRO A 948 -9.59 -23.11 -15.48
C PRO A 948 -8.66 -24.11 -16.16
N LEU A 949 -9.03 -25.39 -16.21
CA LEU A 949 -8.25 -26.39 -16.98
C LEU A 949 -8.39 -26.22 -18.49
N THR A 950 -9.45 -25.54 -18.92
CA THR A 950 -9.69 -25.14 -20.30
C THR A 950 -9.48 -23.64 -20.43
N ALA A 951 -8.35 -23.25 -21.03
CA ALA A 951 -8.05 -21.86 -21.34
C ALA A 951 -7.99 -21.66 -22.87
N PRO A 952 -8.38 -20.49 -23.39
CA PRO A 952 -8.19 -20.16 -24.81
C PRO A 952 -6.69 -20.15 -25.16
N ALA A 953 -6.32 -20.39 -26.42
CA ALA A 953 -4.93 -20.32 -26.84
C ALA A 953 -4.32 -18.90 -26.67
N CYS A 954 -3.04 -18.81 -26.32
CA CYS A 954 -2.32 -17.54 -26.29
C CYS A 954 -2.10 -16.98 -27.71
N GLY A 955 -2.24 -15.66 -27.89
CA GLY A 955 -1.97 -14.93 -29.14
C GLY A 955 -0.66 -14.13 -29.09
N SER A 956 -0.57 -13.06 -29.90
CA SER A 956 0.60 -12.17 -29.98
C SER A 956 0.37 -10.74 -29.47
N ALA A 957 -0.87 -10.32 -29.20
CA ALA A 957 -1.22 -9.02 -28.62
C ALA A 957 -2.61 -9.07 -27.97
N GLY A 958 -2.73 -8.66 -26.70
CA GLY A 958 -4.01 -8.68 -25.97
C GLY A 958 -4.49 -10.08 -25.56
N ASP A 959 -3.54 -11.01 -25.37
CA ASP A 959 -3.84 -12.42 -25.08
C ASP A 959 -4.86 -12.59 -23.95
N PRO A 960 -5.79 -13.56 -24.08
CA PRO A 960 -6.66 -13.92 -22.97
C PRO A 960 -5.80 -14.28 -21.76
N ASN A 961 -6.24 -13.89 -20.58
CA ASN A 961 -5.62 -14.31 -19.34
C ASN A 961 -6.67 -15.04 -18.51
N PRO A 962 -6.40 -16.27 -18.04
CA PRO A 962 -5.29 -17.14 -18.45
C PRO A 962 -5.41 -17.64 -19.90
N CYS A 963 -4.32 -18.15 -20.48
CA CYS A 963 -4.31 -18.77 -21.81
C CYS A 963 -3.46 -20.05 -21.90
N LEU A 964 -3.85 -20.95 -22.80
CA LEU A 964 -3.15 -22.20 -23.10
C LEU A 964 -2.00 -21.95 -24.08
N THR A 965 -0.83 -22.50 -23.74
CA THR A 965 0.41 -22.45 -24.52
C THR A 965 1.16 -23.76 -24.38
N GLU A 966 2.27 -23.89 -25.11
CA GLU A 966 3.28 -24.90 -24.84
C GLU A 966 4.54 -24.25 -24.28
N VAL A 967 5.15 -24.89 -23.29
CA VAL A 967 6.42 -24.43 -22.71
C VAL A 967 7.42 -25.57 -22.62
N GLY A 968 8.69 -25.21 -22.60
CA GLY A 968 9.75 -26.14 -22.27
C GLY A 968 9.75 -26.45 -20.78
N HIS A 969 9.67 -27.73 -20.41
CA HIS A 969 9.64 -28.18 -19.02
C HIS A 969 10.74 -29.21 -18.73
N VAL A 970 11.37 -29.12 -17.57
CA VAL A 970 12.38 -30.08 -17.07
C VAL A 970 11.81 -30.81 -15.85
N GLU A 971 11.65 -32.12 -15.92
CA GLU A 971 11.18 -32.95 -14.82
C GLU A 971 12.19 -34.06 -14.47
N ASP A 972 12.26 -34.42 -13.20
CA ASP A 972 12.90 -35.66 -12.74
C ASP A 972 11.83 -36.74 -12.64
N ALA A 973 11.68 -37.53 -13.71
CA ALA A 973 10.64 -38.56 -13.82
C ALA A 973 11.26 -39.92 -14.19
N PRO A 974 10.66 -41.04 -13.72
CA PRO A 974 11.09 -42.37 -14.13
C PRO A 974 11.03 -42.53 -15.65
N LEU A 975 12.08 -43.08 -16.24
CA LEU A 975 12.09 -43.37 -17.68
C LEU A 975 11.24 -44.60 -17.95
N TYR A 976 10.15 -44.48 -18.70
CA TYR A 976 9.40 -45.64 -19.19
C TYR A 976 9.84 -46.02 -20.60
N GLN A 977 10.01 -47.31 -20.86
CA GLN A 977 10.23 -47.82 -22.21
C GLN A 977 9.00 -47.47 -23.09
N PRO A 978 9.17 -46.85 -24.27
CA PRO A 978 8.05 -46.36 -25.07
C PRO A 978 6.98 -47.43 -25.35
N GLY A 979 5.71 -47.13 -25.01
CA GLY A 979 4.59 -48.04 -25.25
C GLY A 979 4.53 -49.24 -24.30
N THR A 980 5.28 -49.17 -23.20
CA THR A 980 5.28 -50.20 -22.16
C THR A 980 5.18 -49.56 -20.77
N CYS A 981 4.81 -50.36 -19.79
CA CYS A 981 4.79 -49.98 -18.38
C CYS A 981 6.15 -50.24 -17.67
N ASP A 982 7.23 -50.53 -18.41
CA ASP A 982 8.51 -50.93 -17.82
C ASP A 982 9.46 -49.74 -17.68
N VAL A 983 10.10 -49.61 -16.52
CA VAL A 983 11.10 -48.56 -16.28
C VAL A 983 12.40 -48.92 -17.03
N ALA A 984 12.86 -48.03 -17.91
CA ALA A 984 14.13 -48.12 -18.60
C ALA A 984 15.30 -47.89 -17.64
N THR A 985 16.35 -48.70 -17.74
CA THR A 985 17.54 -48.62 -16.89
C THR A 985 18.59 -47.67 -17.49
N PRO A 986 19.19 -46.74 -16.72
CA PRO A 986 18.99 -46.47 -15.29
C PRO A 986 17.66 -45.73 -15.01
N ALA A 987 16.98 -46.16 -13.94
CA ALA A 987 15.61 -45.77 -13.60
C ALA A 987 15.39 -44.27 -13.38
N ASN A 988 16.45 -43.52 -13.03
CA ASN A 988 16.42 -42.08 -12.81
C ASN A 988 17.58 -41.45 -13.57
N ALA A 989 17.29 -40.81 -14.70
CA ALA A 989 18.23 -39.92 -15.37
C ALA A 989 17.53 -38.59 -15.61
N LEU A 990 18.13 -37.50 -15.10
CA LEU A 990 17.72 -36.14 -15.43
C LEU A 990 17.72 -36.00 -16.96
N ARG A 991 16.55 -35.93 -17.58
CA ARG A 991 16.44 -35.78 -19.03
C ARG A 991 15.43 -34.72 -19.43
N HIS A 992 15.88 -33.92 -20.38
CA HIS A 992 15.06 -33.25 -21.38
C HIS A 992 14.28 -34.30 -22.21
N ARG A 993 12.94 -34.15 -22.27
CA ARG A 993 11.93 -35.19 -22.63
C ARG A 993 11.89 -35.65 -24.11
N ASP A 994 12.82 -35.21 -24.96
CA ASP A 994 12.85 -35.55 -26.40
C ASP A 994 13.84 -36.66 -26.80
N GLY A 995 14.50 -37.33 -25.84
CA GLY A 995 15.18 -38.61 -26.11
C GLY A 995 16.49 -38.54 -26.91
N VAL A 996 16.95 -37.38 -27.39
CA VAL A 996 18.24 -37.25 -28.09
C VAL A 996 19.40 -37.27 -27.10
N THR A 997 20.09 -38.40 -27.01
CA THR A 997 21.40 -38.50 -26.36
C THR A 997 22.46 -38.03 -27.35
N GLY A 998 23.10 -36.87 -27.12
CA GLY A 998 24.25 -36.48 -27.95
C GLY A 998 24.75 -35.03 -27.95
N GLY A 999 24.27 -34.12 -27.11
CA GLY A 999 24.84 -32.76 -27.02
C GLY A 999 24.83 -32.20 -25.59
N PRO A 1000 25.81 -31.34 -25.23
CA PRO A 1000 25.65 -30.49 -24.05
C PRO A 1000 24.52 -29.50 -24.37
N HIS A 1001 23.41 -29.65 -23.64
CA HIS A 1001 22.19 -28.82 -23.69
C HIS A 1001 21.27 -29.00 -24.93
N GLY A 1002 19.98 -29.25 -24.70
CA GLY A 1002 18.90 -29.30 -25.72
C GLY A 1002 18.27 -30.68 -25.86
N VAL A 1003 16.97 -30.91 -25.64
CA VAL A 1003 15.80 -30.13 -26.08
C VAL A 1003 14.68 -30.12 -25.01
N LEU A 1004 14.24 -28.93 -24.63
CA LEU A 1004 13.03 -28.69 -23.84
C LEU A 1004 11.81 -29.36 -24.51
N ALA A 1005 11.24 -30.39 -23.89
CA ALA A 1005 10.00 -30.95 -24.40
C ALA A 1005 8.87 -29.95 -24.21
N LYS A 1006 8.23 -29.61 -25.32
CA LYS A 1006 7.03 -28.77 -25.32
C LYS A 1006 5.91 -29.51 -24.61
N THR A 1007 5.43 -28.92 -23.53
CA THR A 1007 4.40 -29.47 -22.65
C THR A 1007 3.24 -28.49 -22.60
N PRO A 1008 1.98 -28.96 -22.66
CA PRO A 1008 0.83 -28.08 -22.46
C PRO A 1008 0.93 -27.36 -21.12
N ALA A 1009 0.72 -26.05 -21.14
CA ALA A 1009 0.75 -25.22 -19.96
C ALA A 1009 -0.27 -24.10 -20.07
N ILE A 1010 -0.81 -23.69 -18.93
CA ILE A 1010 -1.67 -22.52 -18.84
C ILE A 1010 -0.83 -21.37 -18.29
N ARG A 1011 -0.62 -20.35 -19.11
CA ARG A 1011 0.03 -19.12 -18.67
C ARG A 1011 -0.97 -18.30 -17.87
N PHE A 1012 -0.57 -17.97 -16.65
CA PHE A 1012 -1.27 -17.08 -15.75
C PHE A 1012 -0.49 -15.78 -15.59
N ARG A 1013 -1.18 -14.65 -15.65
CA ARG A 1013 -0.63 -13.31 -15.35
C ARG A 1013 -1.43 -12.66 -14.23
N GLY A 1014 -0.81 -12.44 -13.08
CA GLY A 1014 -1.35 -11.60 -12.02
C GLY A 1014 -0.75 -10.19 -12.07
N PRO A 1015 -1.11 -9.31 -11.11
CA PRO A 1015 -0.59 -7.94 -11.07
C PRO A 1015 0.92 -7.85 -10.91
N GLY A 1016 1.54 -8.77 -10.15
CA GLY A 1016 2.98 -8.72 -9.89
C GLY A 1016 3.80 -9.88 -10.47
N MET A 1017 3.16 -10.99 -10.86
CA MET A 1017 3.86 -12.19 -11.35
C MET A 1017 3.18 -12.88 -12.52
N THR A 1018 3.97 -13.55 -13.34
CA THR A 1018 3.55 -14.43 -14.43
C THR A 1018 4.18 -15.79 -14.25
N PHE A 1019 3.40 -16.86 -14.35
CA PHE A 1019 3.90 -18.23 -14.32
C PHE A 1019 3.07 -19.14 -15.23
N HIS A 1020 3.52 -20.36 -15.39
CA HIS A 1020 2.93 -21.41 -16.21
C HIS A 1020 2.57 -22.59 -15.32
N LEU A 1021 1.27 -22.90 -15.30
CA LEU A 1021 0.77 -24.16 -14.75
C LEU A 1021 0.95 -25.24 -15.82
N VAL A 1022 1.98 -26.06 -15.65
CA VAL A 1022 2.37 -27.14 -16.58
C VAL A 1022 1.57 -28.39 -16.30
N ASP A 1023 1.25 -29.14 -17.36
CA ASP A 1023 0.40 -30.33 -17.34
C ASP A 1023 -0.92 -30.08 -16.60
N PRO A 1024 -1.70 -29.05 -17.00
CA PRO A 1024 -3.01 -28.77 -16.41
C PRO A 1024 -3.97 -29.97 -16.52
N TYR A 1025 -3.71 -30.83 -17.50
CA TYR A 1025 -4.33 -32.13 -17.69
C TYR A 1025 -3.25 -33.14 -18.07
N TYR A 1026 -3.48 -34.42 -17.76
CA TYR A 1026 -2.55 -35.50 -18.07
C TYR A 1026 -2.92 -36.16 -19.40
N PRO A 1027 -1.99 -36.25 -20.38
CA PRO A 1027 -2.27 -36.82 -21.70
C PRO A 1027 -1.86 -38.29 -21.85
N GLY A 1028 -1.32 -38.96 -20.81
CA GLY A 1028 -0.77 -40.31 -20.91
C GLY A 1028 -1.80 -41.44 -20.80
N ASP A 1029 -1.35 -42.67 -21.03
CA ASP A 1029 -2.20 -43.86 -21.14
C ASP A 1029 -2.37 -44.64 -19.80
N VAL A 1030 -2.72 -45.93 -19.93
CA VAL A 1030 -2.93 -46.89 -18.82
C VAL A 1030 -1.69 -47.01 -17.92
N CYS A 1031 -0.51 -46.69 -18.42
CA CYS A 1031 0.78 -46.61 -17.72
C CYS A 1031 1.06 -45.17 -17.28
N ARG A 1032 0.15 -44.56 -16.50
CA ARG A 1032 0.25 -43.17 -16.01
C ARG A 1032 1.65 -42.86 -15.47
N GLY A 1033 2.46 -42.25 -16.32
CA GLY A 1033 3.91 -42.03 -16.18
C GLY A 1033 4.60 -41.89 -17.55
N ASP A 1034 4.19 -42.65 -18.56
CA ASP A 1034 4.94 -42.74 -19.83
C ASP A 1034 4.62 -41.63 -20.87
N ARG A 1035 3.55 -40.84 -20.62
CA ARG A 1035 3.05 -39.73 -21.45
C ARG A 1035 2.89 -40.11 -22.95
N LYS A 1036 2.82 -41.41 -23.27
CA LYS A 1036 2.77 -41.99 -24.63
C LYS A 1036 1.61 -42.99 -24.69
N GLY A 1037 1.40 -43.59 -25.87
CA GLY A 1037 0.34 -44.57 -26.10
C GLY A 1037 -1.07 -43.98 -26.35
N PRO A 1038 -1.96 -44.77 -26.98
CA PRO A 1038 -3.38 -44.42 -27.10
C PRO A 1038 -4.13 -44.87 -25.83
N TRP A 1039 -4.98 -44.00 -25.26
CA TRP A 1039 -5.84 -44.36 -24.12
C TRP A 1039 -6.83 -45.49 -24.50
N ARG A 1040 -7.07 -45.71 -25.79
CA ARG A 1040 -7.83 -46.85 -26.32
C ARG A 1040 -6.97 -47.75 -27.19
N SER A 1041 -7.32 -49.04 -27.25
CA SER A 1041 -6.69 -50.01 -28.15
C SER A 1041 -6.95 -49.74 -29.64
N ASP A 1042 -7.74 -48.71 -29.97
CA ASP A 1042 -8.11 -48.32 -31.34
C ASP A 1042 -7.08 -47.40 -32.03
N ASN A 1043 -5.83 -47.34 -31.56
CA ASN A 1043 -4.64 -46.85 -32.30
C ASN A 1043 -4.73 -45.47 -33.00
N SER A 1044 -5.79 -44.67 -32.80
CA SER A 1044 -5.91 -43.33 -33.40
C SER A 1044 -5.14 -42.34 -32.54
N GLN A 1045 -3.91 -42.06 -32.95
CA GLN A 1045 -2.97 -41.18 -32.25
C GLN A 1045 -3.44 -39.72 -32.13
N THR A 1046 -4.50 -39.32 -32.83
CA THR A 1046 -4.98 -37.93 -32.96
C THR A 1046 -5.97 -37.47 -31.89
N ASP A 1047 -6.51 -38.38 -31.07
CA ASP A 1047 -7.54 -38.09 -30.07
C ASP A 1047 -7.06 -38.57 -28.68
N ARG A 1048 -5.99 -37.99 -28.13
CA ARG A 1048 -5.68 -38.18 -26.70
C ARG A 1048 -6.51 -37.18 -25.91
N PRO A 1049 -7.58 -37.62 -25.23
CA PRO A 1049 -8.42 -36.68 -24.51
C PRO A 1049 -7.70 -36.19 -23.24
N ALA A 1050 -7.87 -34.92 -22.94
CA ALA A 1050 -7.30 -34.26 -21.79
C ALA A 1050 -7.98 -34.75 -20.49
N ILE A 1051 -7.28 -35.56 -19.69
CA ILE A 1051 -7.79 -36.09 -18.42
C ILE A 1051 -7.38 -35.13 -17.29
N PRO A 1052 -8.32 -34.55 -16.53
CA PRO A 1052 -8.00 -33.80 -15.33
C PRO A 1052 -7.33 -34.67 -14.27
N THR A 1053 -6.23 -34.18 -13.70
CA THR A 1053 -5.60 -34.78 -12.51
C THR A 1053 -5.82 -33.93 -11.25
N ALA A 1054 -6.37 -32.72 -11.39
CA ALA A 1054 -6.73 -31.86 -10.27
C ALA A 1054 -8.01 -32.35 -9.54
N PHE A 1055 -8.03 -32.25 -8.21
CA PHE A 1055 -9.14 -32.69 -7.37
C PHE A 1055 -9.32 -31.77 -6.16
N THR A 1056 -10.51 -31.77 -5.55
CA THR A 1056 -10.78 -30.93 -4.37
C THR A 1056 -9.82 -31.29 -3.23
N GLY A 1057 -9.05 -30.31 -2.75
CA GLY A 1057 -8.00 -30.51 -1.75
C GLY A 1057 -6.58 -30.55 -2.32
N PHE A 1058 -6.42 -30.68 -3.64
CA PHE A 1058 -5.14 -30.44 -4.30
C PHE A 1058 -4.77 -28.96 -4.24
N ALA A 1059 -3.54 -28.66 -3.83
CA ALA A 1059 -3.02 -27.31 -3.84
C ALA A 1059 -1.53 -27.26 -4.19
N LEU A 1060 -1.13 -26.20 -4.88
CA LEU A 1060 0.26 -25.76 -4.95
C LEU A 1060 0.43 -24.60 -3.96
N THR A 1061 1.41 -24.70 -3.08
CA THR A 1061 1.74 -23.60 -2.17
C THR A 1061 3.20 -23.21 -2.33
N PHE A 1062 3.46 -21.91 -2.33
CA PHE A 1062 4.81 -21.39 -2.40
C PHE A 1062 4.88 -20.04 -1.72
N ARG A 1063 6.04 -19.74 -1.15
CA ARG A 1063 6.34 -18.45 -0.54
C ARG A 1063 7.17 -17.64 -1.52
N GLN A 1064 6.70 -16.45 -1.84
CA GLN A 1064 7.43 -15.46 -2.62
C GLN A 1064 8.05 -14.45 -1.65
N GLY A 1065 9.31 -14.09 -1.89
CA GLY A 1065 10.00 -13.02 -1.18
C GLY A 1065 10.73 -12.10 -2.15
N GLY A 1066 11.42 -11.09 -1.62
CA GLY A 1066 12.17 -10.11 -2.42
C GLY A 1066 11.31 -9.24 -3.33
N GLY A 1067 10.00 -9.16 -3.09
CA GLY A 1067 9.11 -8.22 -3.77
C GLY A 1067 9.41 -6.77 -3.39
N TYR A 1068 8.52 -5.86 -3.74
CA TYR A 1068 8.71 -4.45 -3.42
C TYR A 1068 8.39 -4.16 -1.96
N ALA A 1069 9.32 -3.49 -1.29
CA ALA A 1069 9.21 -3.09 0.10
C ALA A 1069 9.40 -1.57 0.15
N PRO A 1070 8.34 -0.77 0.01
CA PRO A 1070 8.49 0.68 0.09
C PRO A 1070 9.11 1.05 1.44
N LEU A 1071 10.01 2.03 1.45
CA LEU A 1071 10.52 2.62 2.67
C LEU A 1071 9.38 3.43 3.31
N GLY A 1072 8.74 2.80 4.29
CA GLY A 1072 7.76 3.43 5.16
C GLY A 1072 8.43 4.11 6.35
N LEU A 1073 8.02 5.34 6.64
CA LEU A 1073 8.36 5.99 7.92
C LEU A 1073 7.52 5.34 9.02
N ARG A 1074 8.13 5.11 10.20
CA ARG A 1074 7.47 4.43 11.33
C ARG A 1074 6.52 5.37 12.07
N THR A 1075 5.48 5.83 11.39
CA THR A 1075 4.42 6.64 11.97
C THR A 1075 3.25 5.73 12.32
N SER A 1076 2.75 5.82 13.54
CA SER A 1076 1.47 5.19 13.93
C SER A 1076 0.30 6.09 13.58
N SER A 1077 0.40 6.79 12.45
CA SER A 1077 -0.65 7.67 11.94
C SER A 1077 -1.84 6.86 11.46
N THR A 1078 -3.04 7.39 11.66
CA THR A 1078 -4.29 6.73 11.26
C THR A 1078 -4.97 7.44 10.11
N VAL A 1079 -5.08 8.77 10.18
CA VAL A 1079 -5.71 9.64 9.19
C VAL A 1079 -4.77 10.84 8.94
N PRO A 1080 -3.59 10.63 8.32
CA PRO A 1080 -2.69 11.73 8.02
C PRO A 1080 -3.32 12.65 6.97
N VAL A 1081 -3.49 13.92 7.33
CA VAL A 1081 -4.17 14.94 6.52
C VAL A 1081 -3.21 15.93 5.88
N LYS A 1082 -1.98 16.07 6.41
CA LYS A 1082 -0.99 17.01 5.87
C LYS A 1082 0.45 16.59 6.15
N VAL A 1083 1.34 16.92 5.22
CA VAL A 1083 2.80 16.84 5.40
C VAL A 1083 3.38 18.25 5.25
N VAL A 1084 4.10 18.70 6.26
CA VAL A 1084 4.71 20.03 6.29
C VAL A 1084 6.22 19.90 6.39
N ARG A 1085 6.93 20.69 5.60
CA ARG A 1085 8.38 20.85 5.72
C ARG A 1085 8.70 21.63 7.00
N GLY A 1086 9.42 20.99 7.92
CA GLY A 1086 9.89 21.61 9.14
C GLY A 1086 11.26 22.29 8.99
N PRO A 1087 11.73 22.98 10.04
CA PRO A 1087 13.10 23.46 10.13
C PRO A 1087 14.10 22.29 10.16
N GLN A 1088 15.38 22.57 9.87
CA GLN A 1088 16.49 21.61 9.96
C GLN A 1088 16.27 20.21 9.36
N GLN A 1089 15.91 20.13 8.08
CA GLN A 1089 15.76 18.83 7.39
C GLN A 1089 14.72 17.90 8.07
N SER A 1090 13.73 18.46 8.79
CA SER A 1090 12.66 17.68 9.43
C SER A 1090 11.38 17.71 8.61
N ILE A 1091 10.57 16.66 8.78
CA ILE A 1091 9.24 16.55 8.20
C ILE A 1091 8.22 16.39 9.32
N TRP A 1092 7.10 17.08 9.16
CA TRP A 1092 6.00 17.05 10.11
C TRP A 1092 4.76 16.46 9.47
N ILE A 1093 4.16 15.48 10.11
CA ILE A 1093 2.94 14.82 9.65
C ILE A 1093 1.84 15.16 10.61
N VAL A 1094 0.77 15.74 10.08
CA VAL A 1094 -0.43 16.09 10.81
C VAL A 1094 -1.44 14.97 10.63
N ASP A 1095 -1.82 14.32 11.72
CA ASP A 1095 -2.79 13.23 11.77
C ASP A 1095 -4.04 13.70 12.51
N GLU A 1096 -5.16 13.78 11.80
CA GLU A 1096 -6.42 14.18 12.40
C GLU A 1096 -6.86 13.14 13.44
N GLY A 1097 -6.63 11.85 13.13
CA GLY A 1097 -7.15 10.69 13.84
C GLY A 1097 -8.68 10.67 13.95
N ASP A 1098 -9.24 9.50 14.25
CA ASP A 1098 -10.69 9.30 14.25
C ASP A 1098 -11.23 8.68 15.54
N TYR A 1099 -10.37 8.09 16.37
CA TYR A 1099 -10.78 7.33 17.54
C TYR A 1099 -10.22 7.90 18.84
N LEU A 1100 -11.11 8.35 19.72
CA LEU A 1100 -10.79 8.58 21.13
C LEU A 1100 -11.03 7.29 21.91
N SER A 1101 -10.00 6.83 22.59
CA SER A 1101 -10.13 5.76 23.56
C SER A 1101 -9.99 6.29 24.98
N GLU A 1102 -10.89 5.87 25.86
CA GLU A 1102 -10.74 6.05 27.31
C GLU A 1102 -10.02 4.85 27.96
N SER A 1103 -9.69 3.81 27.18
CA SER A 1103 -9.04 2.60 27.66
C SER A 1103 -7.52 2.65 27.50
N SER A 1104 -6.78 2.23 28.52
CA SER A 1104 -5.32 2.05 28.44
C SER A 1104 -4.88 0.89 27.52
N SER A 1105 -5.79 -0.04 27.19
CA SER A 1105 -5.51 -1.18 26.32
C SER A 1105 -5.67 -0.90 24.82
N LEU A 1106 -6.33 0.20 24.48
CA LEU A 1106 -6.53 0.67 23.10
C LEU A 1106 -6.08 2.13 23.05
N PRO A 1107 -4.90 2.47 22.52
CA PRO A 1107 -4.43 3.85 22.53
C PRO A 1107 -5.36 4.74 21.68
N SER A 1108 -5.61 5.97 22.15
CA SER A 1108 -6.29 6.99 21.35
C SER A 1108 -5.51 7.26 20.06
N THR A 1109 -6.22 7.38 18.95
CA THR A 1109 -5.66 7.74 17.63
C THR A 1109 -5.96 9.18 17.25
N ARG A 1110 -6.94 9.83 17.90
CA ARG A 1110 -7.30 11.23 17.64
C ARG A 1110 -6.11 12.16 17.80
N GLY A 1111 -5.93 13.04 16.82
CA GLY A 1111 -5.13 14.28 16.85
C GLY A 1111 -3.69 14.12 17.28
N LYS A 1112 -2.82 13.82 16.33
CA LYS A 1112 -1.38 13.68 16.56
C LYS A 1112 -0.59 14.48 15.55
N VAL A 1113 0.58 14.95 15.96
CA VAL A 1113 1.57 15.48 15.04
C VAL A 1113 2.87 14.71 15.24
N PHE A 1114 3.46 14.24 14.15
CA PHE A 1114 4.71 13.50 14.16
C PHE A 1114 5.80 14.39 13.58
N ARG A 1115 6.93 14.51 14.27
CA ARG A 1115 8.15 15.13 13.73
C ARG A 1115 9.18 14.04 13.45
N ILE A 1116 9.68 14.02 12.23
CA ILE A 1116 10.64 13.04 11.74
C ILE A 1116 11.91 13.77 11.33
N GLU A 1117 13.05 13.31 11.84
CA GLU A 1117 14.35 13.89 11.49
C GLU A 1117 14.89 13.26 10.20
N GLY A 1118 15.29 14.09 9.23
CA GLY A 1118 15.88 13.60 7.98
C GLY A 1118 17.16 12.79 8.18
N ALA A 1119 18.02 13.24 9.10
CA ALA A 1119 19.27 12.57 9.46
C ALA A 1119 19.07 11.16 10.08
N SER A 1120 17.90 10.91 10.67
CA SER A 1120 17.53 9.61 11.25
C SER A 1120 16.02 9.44 11.15
N ILE A 1121 15.56 8.88 10.03
CA ILE A 1121 14.13 8.62 9.78
C ILE A 1121 13.47 7.66 10.79
N ASN A 1122 14.26 7.00 11.64
CA ASN A 1122 13.78 6.18 12.74
C ASN A 1122 13.50 7.00 14.02
N THR A 1123 14.01 8.23 14.10
CA THR A 1123 13.77 9.15 15.21
C THR A 1123 12.46 9.90 14.95
N VAL A 1124 11.39 9.48 15.64
CA VAL A 1124 10.05 10.07 15.51
C VAL A 1124 9.62 10.63 16.85
N ASN A 1125 9.44 11.95 16.93
CA ASN A 1125 8.81 12.61 18.07
C ASN A 1125 7.30 12.62 17.83
N VAL A 1126 6.52 12.21 18.83
CA VAL A 1126 5.04 12.21 18.74
C VAL A 1126 4.46 13.22 19.71
N MET A 1127 3.73 14.19 19.19
CA MET A 1127 2.93 15.12 19.97
C MET A 1127 1.50 14.60 20.02
N GLN A 1128 1.04 14.30 21.23
CA GLN A 1128 -0.33 13.88 21.54
C GLN A 1128 -0.80 14.75 22.68
#